data_AF-A0AAE0UCY4-F1
#
_entry.id   AF-A0AAE0UCY4-F1
#
_cell.length_a   1.000
_cell.length_b   1.000
_cell.length_c   1.000
_cell.angle_alpha   90.00
_cell.angle_beta   90.00
_cell.angle_gamma   90.00
#
_symmetry.space_group_name_H-M   'P 1'
#
loop_
_entity.id
_entity.type
_entity.pdbx_description
1 polymer ?
#
loop_
_entity_poly.entity_id
_entity_poly.type
_entity_poly.pdbx_seq_one_letter_code
_entity_poly.pdbx_strand_id
1 'polypeptide(L)'
;MSVEESSRAGRIKRRQYNQLEIVKRLIEARPGVLLSKDHKEKDTPFQLRLRGIQEFRRNSQQQHDVSIIDGDSHNTTKDTNVDDHDKAERNGEHQEEVKIINDDPVLRYIREYVIDRFDRRKAMEALYKVGCERVIEFDLSGLPYTSIDADFLHGLGKVLRFEGLLKYVALPRLTVSGDVSNINPKGGKGLRNMCAIFKWLKQLDVQTVLKVTVIDDEEPSHSDEAIETCMTGLNVRVWNWYKVDICTDVIFNSAPNVTEVTLYSSGSNAVLLGWSSSAGLVKLKKVSDHRNHTFLTVLSEQGLETATRLERYRKTFESELSKKIPDIRISWGVFREYLTDRVIFSESKWLKTMKTFATFLQSAQPSRPIPPVKIAIIDDGINTTLPIFSNRIQVGESFYRPGTGRRHGAYYVPTGPHGTLMAQLICEICPVVKLYIAQLEYVPTADEQHTHGRSLGRGGGAGRSFTTESAIEAINWAVSQGVDIISMSWSIGSTSGVDLAYPGSSNMHSMNSNVIHPLDQALSDAVLNQIVMFCSSTDQGPTAVDNTYPGRNPSVIKVGASTGQGAKLSWVSGSKSDFLLPGEATMHTPYGYGPNHGGTASGSSISTALAAGLAGVLIYCERLLNSEALDSSLPMKDGKGQTDGLRAAGKMKEAFEHMSKGTELSKFPQVWDYVPTHLDDADFRRGNPSAREVQPDGSIANPTSSSRILRWNKKAYPAETLATRMKLEEFLKKIWK
;
A
#
# COMPACT_ATOMS: atom_id res chain seq x y z
N MET A 1 -19.43 83.24 22.62
CA MET A 1 -20.79 82.88 22.16
C MET A 1 -20.62 82.16 20.83
N SER A 2 -20.40 80.83 20.81
CA SER A 2 -21.42 79.76 20.83
C SER A 2 -22.30 79.79 19.56
N VAL A 3 -22.42 78.81 18.67
CA VAL A 3 -22.05 77.37 18.59
C VAL A 3 -22.09 77.02 17.09
N GLU A 4 -21.14 76.22 16.58
CA GLU A 4 -21.37 75.10 15.62
C GLU A 4 -20.01 74.48 15.22
N GLU A 5 -19.49 73.59 16.07
CA GLU A 5 -18.43 72.65 15.70
C GLU A 5 -19.05 71.41 15.04
N SER A 6 -19.03 71.38 13.71
CA SER A 6 -19.28 70.17 12.94
C SER A 6 -18.06 69.24 13.03
N SER A 7 -18.16 68.21 13.86
CA SER A 7 -17.16 67.15 14.00
C SER A 7 -16.92 66.39 12.69
N ARG A 8 -15.81 66.70 12.00
CA ARG A 8 -15.26 65.90 10.90
C ARG A 8 -14.49 64.69 11.46
N ALA A 9 -15.21 63.66 11.91
CA ALA A 9 -14.61 62.35 12.17
C ALA A 9 -14.56 61.55 10.86
N GLY A 10 -13.44 61.66 10.14
CA GLY A 10 -13.15 60.85 8.97
C GLY A 10 -13.10 59.37 9.33
N ARG A 11 -14.18 58.63 9.02
CA ARG A 11 -14.27 57.18 9.15
C ARG A 11 -13.35 56.55 8.09
N ILE A 12 -12.12 56.21 8.46
CA ILE A 12 -11.22 55.41 7.63
C ILE A 12 -11.91 54.06 7.36
N LYS A 13 -12.48 53.89 6.17
CA LYS A 13 -12.95 52.59 5.69
C LYS A 13 -11.71 51.70 5.51
N ARG A 14 -11.42 50.81 6.47
CA ARG A 14 -10.44 49.73 6.29
C ARG A 14 -10.85 48.96 5.03
N ARG A 15 -9.99 48.95 4.00
CA ARG A 15 -10.17 48.06 2.84
C ARG A 15 -10.25 46.64 3.36
N GLN A 16 -11.41 45.99 3.21
CA GLN A 16 -11.60 44.61 3.59
C GLN A 16 -10.96 43.76 2.49
N TYR A 17 -9.72 43.30 2.72
CA TYR A 17 -9.01 42.46 1.77
C TYR A 17 -9.68 41.08 1.70
N ASN A 18 -10.01 40.60 0.50
CA ASN A 18 -10.51 39.24 0.32
C ASN A 18 -9.34 38.27 0.49
N GLN A 19 -9.22 37.72 1.70
CA GLN A 19 -8.12 36.82 2.09
C GLN A 19 -8.02 35.60 1.17
N LEU A 20 -9.16 35.03 0.76
CA LEU A 20 -9.19 33.87 -0.14
C LEU A 20 -8.55 34.22 -1.50
N GLU A 21 -8.95 35.34 -2.10
CA GLU A 21 -8.43 35.75 -3.40
C GLU A 21 -6.91 36.01 -3.38
N ILE A 22 -6.41 36.59 -2.29
CA ILE A 22 -4.96 36.79 -2.10
C ILE A 22 -4.24 35.44 -2.00
N VAL A 23 -4.77 34.51 -1.21
CA VAL A 23 -4.19 33.18 -1.05
C VAL A 23 -4.18 32.41 -2.37
N LYS A 24 -5.28 32.45 -3.13
CA LYS A 24 -5.36 31.84 -4.47
C LYS A 24 -4.22 32.33 -5.37
N ARG A 25 -4.05 33.64 -5.51
CA ARG A 25 -3.00 34.23 -6.36
C ARG A 25 -1.59 33.88 -5.89
N LEU A 26 -1.35 33.81 -4.58
CA LEU A 26 -0.06 33.43 -4.04
C LEU A 26 0.28 31.97 -4.33
N ILE A 27 -0.69 31.07 -4.15
CA ILE A 27 -0.52 29.64 -4.43
C ILE A 27 -0.32 29.39 -5.92
N GLU A 28 -1.11 30.07 -6.78
CA GLU A 28 -0.94 30.00 -8.23
C GLU A 28 0.44 30.47 -8.67
N ALA A 29 0.97 31.55 -8.07
CA ALA A 29 2.28 32.08 -8.42
C ALA A 29 3.45 31.23 -7.88
N ARG A 30 3.31 30.64 -6.68
CA ARG A 30 4.37 29.87 -6.04
C ARG A 30 3.81 28.71 -5.20
N PRO A 31 3.46 27.57 -5.83
CA PRO A 31 2.82 26.45 -5.13
C PRO A 31 3.66 25.89 -3.97
N GLY A 32 4.99 25.88 -4.12
CA GLY A 32 5.92 25.37 -3.10
C GLY A 32 5.86 26.08 -1.74
N VAL A 33 5.21 27.25 -1.64
CA VAL A 33 4.97 27.93 -0.36
C VAL A 33 4.17 27.06 0.61
N LEU A 34 3.34 26.14 0.09
CA LEU A 34 2.51 25.24 0.90
C LEU A 34 3.31 24.18 1.66
N LEU A 35 4.58 23.98 1.31
CA LEU A 35 5.52 23.08 2.02
C LEU A 35 6.47 23.85 2.94
N SER A 36 6.37 25.18 2.97
CA SER A 36 7.24 26.01 3.79
C SER A 36 6.86 25.84 5.26
N LYS A 37 7.81 25.35 6.06
CA LYS A 37 7.61 25.14 7.50
C LYS A 37 8.00 26.39 8.27
N ASP A 38 7.26 26.71 9.33
CA ASP A 38 7.68 27.78 10.23
C ASP A 38 8.97 27.40 11.00
N HIS A 39 9.61 28.40 11.60
CA HIS A 39 10.85 28.21 12.34
C HIS A 39 10.67 27.66 13.76
N LYS A 40 9.44 27.59 14.29
CA LYS A 40 9.18 27.27 15.70
C LYS A 40 8.68 25.85 15.88
N GLU A 41 7.58 25.52 15.23
CA GLU A 41 6.82 24.28 15.36
C GLU A 41 6.92 23.39 14.12
N LYS A 42 7.58 23.88 13.06
CA LYS A 42 7.77 23.21 11.77
C LYS A 42 6.46 22.88 11.05
N ASP A 43 5.40 23.65 11.31
CA ASP A 43 4.10 23.47 10.68
C ASP A 43 4.02 24.18 9.32
N THR A 44 3.26 23.60 8.38
CA THR A 44 2.97 24.19 7.07
C THR A 44 1.87 25.25 7.14
N PRO A 45 1.64 26.06 6.10
CA PRO A 45 0.58 27.09 6.12
C PRO A 45 -0.83 26.53 6.39
N PHE A 46 -1.12 25.31 5.92
CA PHE A 46 -2.39 24.64 6.19
C PHE A 46 -2.51 24.26 7.67
N GLN A 47 -1.51 23.56 8.19
CA GLN A 47 -1.46 23.09 9.58
C GLN A 47 -1.51 24.26 10.57
N LEU A 48 -0.78 25.35 10.28
CA LEU A 48 -0.79 26.57 11.08
C LEU A 48 -2.16 27.23 11.15
N ARG A 49 -2.86 27.34 10.01
CA ARG A 49 -4.19 27.94 9.97
C ARG A 49 -5.21 27.07 10.71
N LEU A 50 -5.15 25.75 10.53
CA LEU A 50 -6.03 24.82 11.21
C LEU A 50 -5.86 24.91 12.74
N ARG A 51 -4.61 24.84 13.22
CA ARG A 51 -4.28 24.99 14.64
C ARG A 51 -4.78 26.32 15.20
N GLY A 52 -4.52 27.43 14.50
CA GLY A 52 -4.93 28.75 14.97
C GLY A 52 -6.45 28.88 15.15
N ILE A 53 -7.24 28.23 14.28
CA ILE A 53 -8.71 28.21 14.43
C ILE A 53 -9.14 27.29 15.59
N GLN A 54 -8.49 26.14 15.76
CA GLN A 54 -8.75 25.22 16.88
C GLN A 54 -8.45 25.89 18.23
N GLU A 55 -7.30 26.55 18.37
CA GLU A 55 -6.92 27.30 19.58
C GLU A 55 -7.91 28.43 19.88
N PHE A 56 -8.33 29.18 18.85
CA PHE A 56 -9.31 30.24 19.01
C PHE A 56 -10.67 29.70 19.52
N ARG A 57 -11.14 28.58 18.96
CA ARG A 57 -12.39 27.93 19.40
C ARG A 57 -12.29 27.42 20.84
N ARG A 58 -11.19 26.77 21.21
CA ARG A 58 -10.94 26.24 22.56
C ARG A 58 -10.92 27.36 23.61
N ASN A 59 -10.24 28.47 23.31
CA ASN A 59 -10.18 29.64 24.21
C ASN A 59 -11.55 30.33 24.35
N SER A 60 -12.37 30.31 23.29
CA SER A 60 -13.74 30.87 23.32
C SER A 60 -14.72 30.00 24.12
N GLN A 61 -14.56 28.67 24.09
CA GLN A 61 -15.36 27.74 24.90
C GLN A 61 -15.00 27.82 26.40
N GLN A 62 -13.71 27.90 26.74
CA GLN A 62 -13.28 28.08 28.14
C GLN A 62 -13.78 29.40 28.75
N GLN A 63 -13.95 30.46 27.97
CA GLN A 63 -14.58 31.71 28.46
C GLN A 63 -16.09 31.58 28.70
N HIS A 64 -16.78 30.68 27.99
CA HIS A 64 -18.21 30.46 28.17
C HIS A 64 -18.51 29.54 29.37
N ASP A 65 -17.71 28.50 29.62
CA ASP A 65 -17.91 27.60 30.77
C ASP A 65 -17.58 28.25 32.12
N VAL A 66 -16.69 29.26 32.16
CA VAL A 66 -16.44 30.06 33.37
C VAL A 66 -17.64 30.94 33.75
N SER A 67 -18.60 31.16 32.83
CA SER A 67 -19.84 31.91 33.11
C SER A 67 -21.01 31.05 33.60
N ILE A 68 -20.83 29.71 33.66
CA ILE A 68 -21.84 28.74 34.11
C ILE A 68 -21.24 27.90 35.26
N ILE A 69 -20.85 28.57 36.34
CA ILE A 69 -20.57 27.92 37.63
C ILE A 69 -21.41 28.64 38.67
N ASP A 70 -22.72 28.38 38.63
CA ASP A 70 -23.63 28.47 39.77
C ASP A 70 -24.85 27.60 39.42
N GLY A 71 -24.87 26.35 39.90
CA GLY A 71 -26.04 25.48 39.75
C GLY A 71 -25.75 23.98 39.71
N ASP A 72 -25.72 23.37 40.89
CA ASP A 72 -26.02 21.98 41.23
C ASP A 72 -25.21 20.81 40.65
N SER A 73 -24.44 20.20 41.55
CA SER A 73 -23.76 18.92 41.40
C SER A 73 -24.68 17.74 41.76
N HIS A 74 -25.09 16.95 40.76
CA HIS A 74 -25.53 15.57 40.99
C HIS A 74 -24.72 14.61 40.11
N ASN A 75 -23.95 13.79 40.82
CA ASN A 75 -22.96 12.87 40.29
C ASN A 75 -23.62 11.50 40.07
N THR A 76 -23.77 11.07 38.82
CA THR A 76 -24.12 9.67 38.50
C THR A 76 -23.00 9.05 37.70
N THR A 77 -22.16 8.29 38.40
CA THR A 77 -21.12 7.42 37.82
C THR A 77 -21.78 6.27 37.07
N LYS A 78 -21.70 6.29 35.73
CA LYS A 78 -21.90 5.11 34.90
C LYS A 78 -20.53 4.55 34.52
N ASP A 79 -20.27 3.33 34.96
CA ASP A 79 -19.12 2.54 34.54
C ASP A 79 -19.23 2.22 33.04
N THR A 80 -18.57 3.03 32.22
CA THR A 80 -18.25 2.68 30.83
C THR A 80 -16.76 2.36 30.75
N ASN A 81 -16.42 1.25 30.12
CA ASN A 81 -15.04 0.80 29.92
C ASN A 81 -14.18 1.93 29.32
N VAL A 82 -12.96 2.10 29.85
CA VAL A 82 -11.99 3.13 29.46
C VAL A 82 -11.72 3.13 27.94
N ASP A 83 -11.77 1.97 27.29
CA ASP A 83 -11.56 1.82 25.85
C ASP A 83 -12.68 2.42 24.97
N ASP A 84 -13.91 2.53 25.46
CA ASP A 84 -15.04 3.11 24.71
C ASP A 84 -15.08 4.64 24.84
N HIS A 85 -14.63 5.19 25.97
CA HIS A 85 -14.53 6.64 26.18
C HIS A 85 -13.45 7.26 25.28
N ASP A 86 -12.26 6.64 25.24
CA ASP A 86 -11.13 7.07 24.43
C ASP A 86 -11.38 7.03 22.91
N LYS A 87 -12.31 6.16 22.45
CA LYS A 87 -12.74 6.11 21.05
C LYS A 87 -13.78 7.17 20.73
N ALA A 88 -14.70 7.45 21.66
CA ALA A 88 -15.72 8.47 21.49
C ALA A 88 -15.11 9.88 21.43
N GLU A 89 -14.14 10.18 22.29
CA GLU A 89 -13.41 11.47 22.29
C GLU A 89 -12.63 11.68 20.98
N ARG A 90 -11.88 10.67 20.53
CA ARG A 90 -11.12 10.73 19.26
C ARG A 90 -12.01 10.93 18.03
N ASN A 91 -13.19 10.32 18.03
CA ASN A 91 -14.17 10.51 16.95
C ASN A 91 -14.78 11.93 16.99
N GLY A 92 -15.02 12.48 18.20
CA GLY A 92 -15.52 13.85 18.37
C GLY A 92 -14.52 14.91 17.87
N GLU A 93 -13.25 14.77 18.23
CA GLU A 93 -12.17 15.67 17.77
C GLU A 93 -12.02 15.65 16.24
N HIS A 94 -12.12 14.47 15.62
CA HIS A 94 -12.04 14.35 14.17
C HIS A 94 -13.20 15.05 13.45
N GLN A 95 -14.43 14.88 13.94
CA GLN A 95 -15.61 15.52 13.36
C GLN A 95 -15.54 17.06 13.46
N GLU A 96 -14.98 17.57 14.56
CA GLU A 96 -14.78 19.01 14.73
C GLU A 96 -13.71 19.55 13.77
N GLU A 97 -12.60 18.84 13.57
CA GLU A 97 -11.57 19.19 12.59
C GLU A 97 -12.14 19.28 11.17
N VAL A 98 -12.90 18.26 10.74
CA VAL A 98 -13.55 18.23 9.41
C VAL A 98 -14.48 19.43 9.25
N LYS A 99 -15.24 19.76 10.30
CA LYS A 99 -16.14 20.92 10.30
C LYS A 99 -15.35 22.23 10.13
N ILE A 100 -14.25 22.41 10.87
CA ILE A 100 -13.39 23.60 10.73
C ILE A 100 -12.87 23.76 9.30
N ILE A 101 -12.36 22.68 8.71
CA ILE A 101 -11.79 22.70 7.37
C ILE A 101 -12.86 23.05 6.32
N ASN A 102 -14.08 22.52 6.49
CA ASN A 102 -15.19 22.79 5.57
C ASN A 102 -15.77 24.21 5.71
N ASP A 103 -15.79 24.76 6.93
CA ASP A 103 -16.29 26.10 7.23
C ASP A 103 -15.31 27.21 6.78
N ASP A 104 -14.01 26.95 6.82
CA ASP A 104 -12.99 27.94 6.43
C ASP A 104 -12.68 27.90 4.92
N PRO A 105 -12.97 28.97 4.16
CA PRO A 105 -12.82 28.95 2.71
C PRO A 105 -11.36 28.85 2.23
N VAL A 106 -10.41 29.26 3.06
CA VAL A 106 -8.97 29.21 2.75
C VAL A 106 -8.43 27.79 2.98
N LEU A 107 -8.76 27.16 4.11
CA LEU A 107 -8.43 25.76 4.38
C LEU A 107 -9.01 24.85 3.30
N ARG A 108 -10.28 25.05 2.95
CA ARG A 108 -10.94 24.29 1.89
C ARG A 108 -10.20 24.41 0.56
N TYR A 109 -9.84 25.63 0.15
CA TYR A 109 -9.11 25.86 -1.10
C TYR A 109 -7.71 25.24 -1.07
N ILE A 110 -6.94 25.41 0.01
CA ILE A 110 -5.60 24.83 0.13
C ILE A 110 -5.68 23.31 0.09
N ARG A 111 -6.60 22.70 0.85
CA ARG A 111 -6.81 21.24 0.87
C ARG A 111 -7.11 20.72 -0.53
N GLU A 112 -8.08 21.33 -1.22
CA GLU A 112 -8.48 20.92 -2.57
C GLU A 112 -7.32 21.07 -3.56
N TYR A 113 -6.62 22.22 -3.56
CA TYR A 113 -5.47 22.46 -4.42
C TYR A 113 -4.34 21.45 -4.20
N VAL A 114 -4.01 21.16 -2.94
CA VAL A 114 -2.95 20.21 -2.59
C VAL A 114 -3.32 18.79 -3.04
N ILE A 115 -4.53 18.32 -2.72
CA ILE A 115 -4.94 16.94 -3.06
C ILE A 115 -5.02 16.77 -4.59
N ASP A 116 -5.49 17.78 -5.29
CA ASP A 116 -5.60 17.77 -6.76
C ASP A 116 -4.22 17.82 -7.44
N ARG A 117 -3.34 18.75 -7.03
CA ARG A 117 -2.12 19.09 -7.79
C ARG A 117 -0.82 18.46 -7.27
N PHE A 118 -0.73 18.09 -6.00
CA PHE A 118 0.51 17.54 -5.45
C PHE A 118 0.54 16.01 -5.60
N ASP A 119 1.76 15.47 -5.69
CA ASP A 119 2.01 14.06 -5.45
C ASP A 119 1.69 13.72 -3.98
N ARG A 120 1.42 12.44 -3.72
CA ARG A 120 0.97 11.98 -2.40
C ARG A 120 1.89 12.43 -1.27
N ARG A 121 3.21 12.30 -1.45
CA ARG A 121 4.20 12.65 -0.42
C ARG A 121 4.11 14.11 -0.02
N LYS A 122 4.13 15.01 -1.02
CA LYS A 122 3.97 16.45 -0.77
C LYS A 122 2.59 16.79 -0.21
N ALA A 123 1.54 16.09 -0.63
CA ALA A 123 0.20 16.30 -0.08
C ALA A 123 0.12 15.93 1.40
N MET A 124 0.73 14.80 1.80
CA MET A 124 0.78 14.40 3.20
C MET A 124 1.58 15.39 4.04
N GLU A 125 2.76 15.79 3.57
CA GLU A 125 3.59 16.79 4.25
C GLU A 125 2.88 18.14 4.39
N ALA A 126 2.18 18.58 3.34
CA ALA A 126 1.45 19.84 3.34
C ALA A 126 0.27 19.85 4.31
N LEU A 127 -0.47 18.74 4.44
CA LEU A 127 -1.75 18.71 5.17
C LEU A 127 -1.66 18.15 6.58
N TYR A 128 -0.78 17.17 6.82
CA TYR A 128 -0.80 16.38 8.06
C TYR A 128 0.56 16.37 8.76
N LYS A 129 0.52 16.31 10.08
CA LYS A 129 1.70 15.99 10.89
C LYS A 129 2.06 14.51 10.69
N VAL A 130 3.33 14.19 10.91
CA VAL A 130 3.83 12.82 10.82
C VAL A 130 3.04 11.91 11.77
N GLY A 131 2.47 10.82 11.24
CA GLY A 131 1.61 9.88 11.97
C GLY A 131 0.12 10.22 11.96
N CYS A 132 -0.27 11.36 11.38
CA CYS A 132 -1.67 11.79 11.20
C CYS A 132 -2.12 11.76 9.74
N GLU A 133 -1.38 11.08 8.87
CA GLU A 133 -1.66 11.01 7.43
C GLU A 133 -2.99 10.32 7.16
N ARG A 134 -3.67 10.78 6.10
CA ARG A 134 -4.96 10.25 5.68
C ARG A 134 -4.90 9.68 4.27
N VAL A 135 -5.80 8.75 4.01
CA VAL A 135 -5.98 8.11 2.70
C VAL A 135 -6.76 9.07 1.81
N ILE A 136 -6.10 9.56 0.77
CA ILE A 136 -6.70 10.43 -0.25
C ILE A 136 -7.01 9.68 -1.56
N GLU A 137 -6.68 8.40 -1.67
CA GLU A 137 -6.83 7.60 -2.89
C GLU A 137 -7.38 6.23 -2.51
N PHE A 138 -8.44 5.78 -3.17
CA PHE A 138 -9.04 4.46 -2.95
C PHE A 138 -9.10 3.69 -4.25
N ASP A 139 -8.10 2.84 -4.48
CA ASP A 139 -7.93 2.12 -5.73
C ASP A 139 -7.95 0.61 -5.48
N LEU A 140 -8.99 -0.04 -6.00
CA LEU A 140 -9.13 -1.47 -6.00
C LEU A 140 -8.83 -2.09 -7.37
N SER A 141 -8.45 -1.31 -8.40
CA SER A 141 -8.34 -1.81 -9.78
C SER A 141 -7.29 -2.90 -9.99
N GLY A 142 -6.38 -3.09 -9.03
CA GLY A 142 -5.41 -4.19 -8.99
C GLY A 142 -5.81 -5.40 -8.13
N LEU A 143 -7.07 -5.51 -7.64
CA LEU A 143 -7.52 -6.69 -6.88
C LEU A 143 -7.43 -7.95 -7.77
N PRO A 144 -6.80 -9.04 -7.30
CA PRO A 144 -6.62 -10.27 -8.10
C PRO A 144 -7.88 -11.15 -8.14
N TYR A 145 -8.98 -10.69 -7.58
CA TYR A 145 -10.26 -11.38 -7.53
C TYR A 145 -11.39 -10.37 -7.66
N THR A 146 -12.45 -10.80 -8.32
CA THR A 146 -13.64 -9.98 -8.61
C THR A 146 -14.69 -10.08 -7.50
N SER A 147 -14.35 -10.54 -6.29
CA SER A 147 -15.32 -10.64 -5.17
C SER A 147 -14.76 -10.16 -3.83
N ILE A 148 -15.48 -9.28 -3.15
CA ILE A 148 -15.16 -8.82 -1.79
C ILE A 148 -16.36 -9.09 -0.88
N ASP A 149 -16.17 -9.20 0.43
CA ASP A 149 -17.26 -9.33 1.39
C ASP A 149 -17.32 -8.14 2.36
N ALA A 150 -18.36 -8.12 3.20
CA ALA A 150 -18.53 -7.08 4.20
C ALA A 150 -17.37 -7.06 5.23
N ASP A 151 -16.78 -8.22 5.51
CA ASP A 151 -15.66 -8.35 6.45
C ASP A 151 -14.39 -7.71 5.89
N PHE A 152 -14.16 -7.80 4.57
CA PHE A 152 -13.09 -7.10 3.87
C PHE A 152 -13.23 -5.58 4.02
N LEU A 153 -14.40 -5.02 3.72
CA LEU A 153 -14.66 -3.58 3.88
C LEU A 153 -14.54 -3.14 5.35
N HIS A 154 -15.04 -3.94 6.28
CA HIS A 154 -14.91 -3.68 7.71
C HIS A 154 -13.44 -3.72 8.16
N GLY A 155 -12.65 -4.66 7.65
CA GLY A 155 -11.21 -4.74 7.89
C GLY A 155 -10.49 -3.50 7.37
N LEU A 156 -10.78 -3.07 6.14
CA LEU A 156 -10.24 -1.84 5.58
C LEU A 156 -10.60 -0.61 6.42
N GLY A 157 -11.84 -0.53 6.92
CA GLY A 157 -12.30 0.59 7.73
C GLY A 157 -11.55 0.75 9.06
N LYS A 158 -10.89 -0.32 9.54
CA LYS A 158 -10.04 -0.26 10.75
C LYS A 158 -8.64 0.26 10.48
N VAL A 159 -8.15 0.15 9.24
CA VAL A 159 -6.77 0.47 8.87
C VAL A 159 -6.69 1.79 8.10
N LEU A 160 -7.68 2.06 7.25
CA LEU A 160 -7.72 3.25 6.41
C LEU A 160 -8.42 4.39 7.15
N ARG A 161 -7.67 5.48 7.37
CA ARG A 161 -8.22 6.75 7.83
C ARG A 161 -8.42 7.66 6.63
N PHE A 162 -9.62 7.66 6.06
CA PHE A 162 -9.89 8.48 4.88
C PHE A 162 -9.85 9.97 5.19
N GLU A 163 -9.44 10.74 4.19
CA GLU A 163 -9.75 12.17 4.12
C GLU A 163 -11.17 12.34 3.56
N GLY A 164 -11.90 13.36 4.02
CA GLY A 164 -13.26 13.64 3.51
C GLY A 164 -13.28 14.04 2.03
N LEU A 165 -12.13 14.42 1.47
CA LEU A 165 -11.88 14.71 0.06
C LEU A 165 -10.87 13.69 -0.50
N LEU A 166 -11.34 12.78 -1.35
CA LEU A 166 -10.48 11.85 -2.07
C LEU A 166 -10.06 12.42 -3.43
N LYS A 167 -8.77 12.28 -3.75
CA LYS A 167 -8.21 12.51 -5.08
C LYS A 167 -8.86 11.61 -6.12
N TYR A 168 -8.98 10.31 -5.83
CA TYR A 168 -9.73 9.42 -6.69
C TYR A 168 -10.23 8.14 -6.00
N VAL A 169 -11.27 7.55 -6.59
CA VAL A 169 -11.79 6.21 -6.33
C VAL A 169 -11.71 5.42 -7.63
N ALA A 170 -11.12 4.24 -7.62
CA ALA A 170 -11.03 3.35 -8.79
C ALA A 170 -11.45 1.92 -8.41
N LEU A 171 -12.50 1.39 -9.03
CA LEU A 171 -13.08 0.08 -8.71
C LEU A 171 -13.05 -0.80 -9.97
N PRO A 172 -12.49 -2.02 -9.92
CA PRO A 172 -12.56 -2.98 -11.02
C PRO A 172 -13.93 -3.66 -11.03
N ARG A 173 -14.09 -4.69 -11.88
CA ARG A 173 -15.22 -5.62 -11.80
C ARG A 173 -15.22 -6.29 -10.43
N LEU A 174 -16.19 -5.95 -9.60
CA LEU A 174 -16.35 -6.56 -8.28
C LEU A 174 -17.78 -7.07 -8.10
N THR A 175 -17.88 -8.15 -7.33
CA THR A 175 -19.07 -8.71 -6.71
C THR A 175 -18.92 -8.50 -5.20
N VAL A 176 -19.97 -8.10 -4.51
CA VAL A 176 -19.93 -7.90 -3.04
C VAL A 176 -20.78 -8.97 -2.38
N SER A 177 -20.14 -9.93 -1.73
CA SER A 177 -20.77 -11.05 -1.03
C SER A 177 -21.35 -10.60 0.33
N GLY A 178 -22.59 -10.96 0.62
CA GLY A 178 -23.26 -10.66 1.89
C GLY A 178 -24.38 -9.62 1.82
N ASP A 179 -24.60 -8.98 0.66
CA ASP A 179 -25.80 -8.16 0.47
C ASP A 179 -26.99 -9.05 0.08
N VAL A 180 -27.76 -9.47 1.08
CA VAL A 180 -28.99 -10.27 0.91
C VAL A 180 -30.10 -9.48 0.17
N SER A 181 -29.83 -8.23 -0.24
CA SER A 181 -30.72 -7.45 -1.11
C SER A 181 -30.79 -7.96 -2.55
N ASN A 182 -29.96 -8.94 -2.94
CA ASN A 182 -29.91 -9.51 -4.30
C ASN A 182 -31.15 -10.30 -4.73
N ILE A 183 -32.17 -10.44 -3.88
CA ILE A 183 -33.47 -11.01 -4.28
C ILE A 183 -34.57 -10.05 -3.84
N ASN A 184 -34.67 -8.91 -4.52
CA ASN A 184 -35.96 -8.23 -4.59
C ASN A 184 -36.72 -8.82 -5.80
N PRO A 185 -37.73 -9.69 -5.60
CA PRO A 185 -38.44 -10.35 -6.70
C PRO A 185 -39.21 -9.37 -7.61
N LYS A 186 -39.26 -8.08 -7.26
CA LYS A 186 -39.80 -6.98 -8.07
C LYS A 186 -38.73 -6.07 -8.69
N GLY A 187 -37.45 -6.34 -8.48
CA GLY A 187 -36.33 -5.53 -8.98
C GLY A 187 -35.97 -5.84 -10.44
N GLY A 188 -35.37 -4.88 -11.14
CA GLY A 188 -34.79 -5.09 -12.46
C GLY A 188 -33.57 -6.03 -12.43
N LYS A 189 -33.08 -6.47 -13.60
CA LYS A 189 -31.97 -7.44 -13.74
C LYS A 189 -30.56 -6.86 -13.54
N GLY A 190 -30.42 -5.54 -13.39
CA GLY A 190 -29.10 -4.89 -13.29
C GLY A 190 -28.46 -5.07 -11.91
N LEU A 191 -27.13 -5.05 -11.87
CA LEU A 191 -26.36 -5.18 -10.63
C LEU A 191 -26.59 -3.99 -9.68
N ARG A 192 -26.44 -4.25 -8.38
CA ARG A 192 -26.55 -3.23 -7.31
C ARG A 192 -25.38 -3.28 -6.31
N ASN A 193 -24.48 -4.25 -6.41
CA ASN A 193 -23.51 -4.58 -5.37
C ASN A 193 -22.45 -3.50 -5.12
N MET A 194 -22.16 -2.62 -6.10
CA MET A 194 -21.30 -1.45 -5.85
C MET A 194 -21.88 -0.46 -4.83
N CYS A 195 -23.20 -0.48 -4.59
CA CYS A 195 -23.85 0.37 -3.60
C CYS A 195 -23.24 0.17 -2.20
N ALA A 196 -22.85 -1.05 -1.85
CA ALA A 196 -22.25 -1.37 -0.57
C ALA A 196 -20.92 -0.62 -0.35
N ILE A 197 -20.06 -0.56 -1.38
CA ILE A 197 -18.76 0.11 -1.31
C ILE A 197 -18.94 1.62 -1.15
N PHE A 198 -19.78 2.24 -1.99
CA PHE A 198 -20.00 3.68 -1.91
C PHE A 198 -20.75 4.08 -0.63
N LYS A 199 -21.66 3.24 -0.12
CA LYS A 199 -22.28 3.43 1.19
C LYS A 199 -21.24 3.38 2.31
N TRP A 200 -20.32 2.43 2.25
CA TRP A 200 -19.22 2.29 3.21
C TRP A 200 -18.27 3.49 3.18
N LEU A 201 -17.89 4.00 2.00
CA LEU A 201 -17.08 5.23 1.89
C LEU A 201 -17.79 6.42 2.56
N LYS A 202 -19.10 6.58 2.34
CA LYS A 202 -19.90 7.63 2.96
C LYS A 202 -19.99 7.48 4.49
N GLN A 203 -20.01 6.26 5.01
CA GLN A 203 -19.96 5.99 6.46
C GLN A 203 -18.62 6.33 7.10
N LEU A 204 -17.55 6.39 6.31
CA LEU A 204 -16.21 6.85 6.71
C LEU A 204 -15.98 8.34 6.40
N ASP A 205 -17.06 9.13 6.40
CA ASP A 205 -17.08 10.59 6.22
C ASP A 205 -16.48 11.11 4.88
N VAL A 206 -16.40 10.26 3.86
CA VAL A 206 -16.04 10.70 2.51
C VAL A 206 -17.20 11.49 1.90
N GLN A 207 -16.95 12.77 1.58
CA GLN A 207 -17.95 13.71 1.07
C GLN A 207 -17.68 14.11 -0.39
N THR A 208 -16.40 14.19 -0.77
CA THR A 208 -15.96 14.64 -2.11
C THR A 208 -15.01 13.62 -2.70
N VAL A 209 -15.19 13.31 -3.99
CA VAL A 209 -14.26 12.47 -4.75
C VAL A 209 -13.94 13.20 -6.04
N LEU A 210 -12.69 13.67 -6.20
CA LEU A 210 -12.32 14.42 -7.40
C LEU A 210 -12.47 13.56 -8.64
N LYS A 211 -12.05 12.29 -8.62
CA LYS A 211 -12.22 11.37 -9.75
C LYS A 211 -12.79 10.01 -9.35
N VAL A 212 -13.85 9.58 -10.03
CA VAL A 212 -14.37 8.21 -9.88
C VAL A 212 -14.12 7.42 -11.15
N THR A 213 -13.55 6.23 -11.02
CA THR A 213 -13.40 5.23 -12.07
C THR A 213 -14.04 3.91 -11.63
N VAL A 214 -14.98 3.37 -12.40
CA VAL A 214 -15.61 2.07 -12.11
C VAL A 214 -15.62 1.24 -13.39
N ILE A 215 -15.20 -0.01 -13.31
CA ILE A 215 -15.26 -0.96 -14.43
C ILE A 215 -16.58 -1.76 -14.33
N ASP A 216 -17.48 -1.55 -15.29
CA ASP A 216 -18.88 -2.05 -15.29
C ASP A 216 -19.35 -2.41 -16.71
N ASP A 217 -18.45 -3.05 -17.46
CA ASP A 217 -18.53 -3.27 -18.90
C ASP A 217 -19.03 -4.66 -19.30
N GLU A 218 -19.37 -5.50 -18.31
CA GLU A 218 -20.00 -6.81 -18.52
C GLU A 218 -21.51 -6.75 -18.26
N GLU A 219 -22.27 -7.58 -18.97
CA GLU A 219 -23.72 -7.74 -18.74
C GLU A 219 -24.02 -8.95 -17.82
N PRO A 220 -24.92 -8.81 -16.83
CA PRO A 220 -25.66 -7.58 -16.51
C PRO A 220 -24.75 -6.53 -15.88
N SER A 221 -24.77 -5.31 -16.41
CA SER A 221 -24.07 -4.16 -15.81
C SER A 221 -24.89 -3.59 -14.64
N HIS A 222 -24.36 -2.62 -13.90
CA HIS A 222 -25.14 -1.96 -12.86
C HIS A 222 -26.33 -1.20 -13.45
N SER A 223 -27.49 -1.33 -12.80
CA SER A 223 -28.66 -0.54 -13.19
C SER A 223 -28.42 0.96 -13.01
N ASP A 224 -29.05 1.78 -13.83
CA ASP A 224 -28.95 3.25 -13.74
C ASP A 224 -29.34 3.75 -12.33
N GLU A 225 -30.39 3.18 -11.73
CA GLU A 225 -30.81 3.45 -10.34
C GLU A 225 -29.70 3.12 -9.32
N ALA A 226 -28.96 2.03 -9.52
CA ALA A 226 -27.86 1.66 -8.64
C ALA A 226 -26.67 2.63 -8.76
N ILE A 227 -26.35 3.06 -9.97
CA ILE A 227 -25.30 4.04 -10.24
C ILE A 227 -25.65 5.37 -9.54
N GLU A 228 -26.88 5.85 -9.70
CA GLU A 228 -27.38 7.06 -9.02
C GLU A 228 -27.33 6.92 -7.49
N THR A 229 -27.72 5.75 -6.96
CA THR A 229 -27.67 5.45 -5.52
C THR A 229 -26.24 5.48 -4.97
N CYS A 230 -25.27 4.94 -5.71
CA CYS A 230 -23.86 4.96 -5.33
C CYS A 230 -23.39 6.41 -5.12
N MET A 231 -23.71 7.26 -6.08
CA MET A 231 -23.17 8.61 -6.21
C MET A 231 -23.91 9.65 -5.40
N THR A 232 -25.18 9.40 -5.06
CA THR A 232 -25.99 10.29 -4.23
C THR A 232 -25.27 10.63 -2.92
N GLY A 233 -25.14 11.93 -2.66
CA GLY A 233 -24.47 12.48 -1.48
C GLY A 233 -22.96 12.72 -1.65
N LEU A 234 -22.36 12.29 -2.77
CA LEU A 234 -20.96 12.57 -3.09
C LEU A 234 -20.82 13.72 -4.08
N ASN A 235 -19.83 14.57 -3.84
CA ASN A 235 -19.48 15.64 -4.75
C ASN A 235 -18.38 15.16 -5.72
N VAL A 236 -18.76 14.74 -6.93
CA VAL A 236 -17.85 14.21 -7.96
C VAL A 236 -17.48 15.28 -8.99
N ARG A 237 -16.20 15.33 -9.42
CA ARG A 237 -15.68 16.29 -10.44
C ARG A 237 -15.32 15.64 -11.77
N VAL A 238 -14.71 14.46 -11.73
CA VAL A 238 -14.28 13.69 -12.89
C VAL A 238 -14.99 12.34 -12.86
N TRP A 239 -15.82 12.10 -13.87
CA TRP A 239 -16.64 10.91 -14.01
C TRP A 239 -16.05 9.94 -15.02
N ASN A 240 -15.84 8.69 -14.60
CA ASN A 240 -15.40 7.62 -15.48
C ASN A 240 -16.06 6.28 -15.09
N TRP A 241 -17.35 6.13 -15.34
CA TRP A 241 -18.03 4.85 -15.16
C TRP A 241 -18.04 4.08 -16.47
N TYR A 242 -17.30 2.98 -16.54
CA TYR A 242 -17.20 2.15 -17.73
C TYR A 242 -18.42 1.27 -17.88
N LYS A 243 -19.51 1.88 -18.33
CA LYS A 243 -20.73 1.21 -18.81
C LYS A 243 -20.98 1.67 -20.24
N VAL A 244 -21.07 0.73 -21.16
CA VAL A 244 -21.26 1.02 -22.59
C VAL A 244 -22.63 1.66 -22.81
N ASP A 245 -22.65 2.72 -23.63
CA ASP A 245 -23.87 3.42 -24.05
C ASP A 245 -24.74 3.95 -22.89
N ILE A 246 -24.11 4.39 -21.80
CA ILE A 246 -24.80 4.93 -20.62
C ILE A 246 -25.72 6.12 -20.97
N CYS A 247 -26.90 6.17 -20.33
CA CYS A 247 -27.81 7.30 -20.46
C CYS A 247 -27.23 8.55 -19.78
N THR A 248 -27.35 9.71 -20.42
CA THR A 248 -26.82 10.99 -19.89
C THR A 248 -27.53 11.45 -18.63
N ASP A 249 -28.81 11.10 -18.45
CA ASP A 249 -29.56 11.49 -17.24
C ASP A 249 -28.95 10.86 -15.97
N VAL A 250 -28.38 9.66 -16.08
CA VAL A 250 -27.65 9.00 -14.99
C VAL A 250 -26.49 9.87 -14.51
N ILE A 251 -25.75 10.47 -15.45
CA ILE A 251 -24.60 11.33 -15.14
C ILE A 251 -25.08 12.62 -14.47
N PHE A 252 -26.19 13.22 -14.93
CA PHE A 252 -26.73 14.45 -14.34
C PHE A 252 -27.23 14.23 -12.92
N ASN A 253 -27.90 13.11 -12.68
CA ASN A 253 -28.43 12.74 -11.37
C ASN A 253 -27.30 12.33 -10.41
N SER A 254 -26.26 11.67 -10.93
CA SER A 254 -25.14 11.16 -10.13
C SER A 254 -24.06 12.20 -9.82
N ALA A 255 -23.74 13.07 -10.77
CA ALA A 255 -22.59 13.99 -10.68
C ALA A 255 -22.94 15.39 -11.24
N PRO A 256 -23.77 16.17 -10.53
CA PRO A 256 -24.28 17.45 -11.04
C PRO A 256 -23.21 18.56 -11.19
N ASN A 257 -22.04 18.36 -10.58
CA ASN A 257 -20.90 19.29 -10.62
C ASN A 257 -19.72 18.72 -11.41
N VAL A 258 -19.96 17.76 -12.30
CA VAL A 258 -18.93 17.13 -13.13
C VAL A 258 -18.35 18.13 -14.13
N THR A 259 -17.02 18.13 -14.27
CA THR A 259 -16.27 18.94 -15.23
C THR A 259 -15.59 18.10 -16.29
N GLU A 260 -15.34 16.82 -16.01
CA GLU A 260 -14.75 15.88 -16.97
C GLU A 260 -15.55 14.58 -17.00
N VAL A 261 -15.90 14.10 -18.19
CA VAL A 261 -16.68 12.87 -18.39
C VAL A 261 -15.96 11.96 -19.38
N THR A 262 -15.78 10.70 -19.04
CA THR A 262 -15.43 9.63 -19.98
C THR A 262 -16.68 8.82 -20.32
N LEU A 263 -16.98 8.68 -21.61
CA LEU A 263 -18.06 7.86 -22.13
C LEU A 263 -17.50 6.69 -22.95
N TYR A 264 -18.21 5.57 -22.92
CA TYR A 264 -17.85 4.36 -23.63
C TYR A 264 -18.95 4.05 -24.64
N SER A 265 -18.58 4.07 -25.92
CA SER A 265 -19.51 3.97 -27.04
C SER A 265 -19.34 2.63 -27.76
N SER A 266 -20.45 1.93 -27.98
CA SER A 266 -20.52 0.76 -28.87
C SER A 266 -20.33 1.11 -30.36
N GLY A 267 -20.29 2.40 -30.69
CA GLY A 267 -20.38 2.91 -32.06
C GLY A 267 -21.81 3.08 -32.58
N SER A 268 -22.83 2.85 -31.74
CA SER A 268 -24.24 3.08 -32.07
C SER A 268 -24.52 4.56 -32.36
N ASN A 269 -24.94 4.86 -33.60
CA ASN A 269 -25.30 6.23 -33.98
C ASN A 269 -26.52 6.75 -33.20
N ALA A 270 -27.46 5.88 -32.82
CA ALA A 270 -28.62 6.29 -32.02
C ALA A 270 -28.19 6.85 -30.66
N VAL A 271 -27.18 6.23 -30.03
CA VAL A 271 -26.62 6.66 -28.75
C VAL A 271 -25.85 7.98 -28.90
N LEU A 272 -25.00 8.09 -29.92
CA LEU A 272 -24.28 9.32 -30.24
C LEU A 272 -25.24 10.50 -30.50
N LEU A 273 -26.33 10.26 -31.25
CA LEU A 273 -27.38 11.25 -31.46
C LEU A 273 -28.12 11.61 -30.17
N GLY A 274 -28.40 10.62 -29.31
CA GLY A 274 -28.99 10.84 -27.99
C GLY A 274 -28.11 11.74 -27.12
N TRP A 275 -26.81 11.42 -27.02
CA TRP A 275 -25.82 12.20 -26.28
C TRP A 275 -25.66 13.63 -26.79
N SER A 276 -25.67 13.84 -28.11
CA SER A 276 -25.55 15.18 -28.74
C SER A 276 -26.88 15.94 -28.85
N SER A 277 -27.99 15.33 -28.47
CA SER A 277 -29.31 15.98 -28.45
C SER A 277 -29.38 17.10 -27.42
N SER A 278 -30.36 17.98 -27.55
CA SER A 278 -30.60 19.06 -26.56
C SER A 278 -31.00 18.51 -25.19
N ALA A 279 -31.49 17.26 -25.11
CA ALA A 279 -31.80 16.58 -23.88
C ALA A 279 -30.61 15.77 -23.31
N GLY A 280 -29.52 15.64 -24.08
CA GLY A 280 -28.31 14.90 -23.71
C GLY A 280 -27.27 15.77 -23.00
N LEU A 281 -25.99 15.62 -23.36
CA LEU A 281 -24.83 16.25 -22.72
C LEU A 281 -24.86 17.79 -22.70
N VAL A 282 -25.72 18.40 -23.50
CA VAL A 282 -25.99 19.85 -23.50
C VAL A 282 -26.47 20.36 -22.13
N LYS A 283 -27.05 19.49 -21.29
CA LYS A 283 -27.50 19.82 -19.93
C LYS A 283 -26.37 19.95 -18.90
N LEU A 284 -25.12 19.57 -19.21
CA LEU A 284 -23.99 19.73 -18.27
C LEU A 284 -23.86 21.19 -17.86
N LYS A 285 -23.98 21.48 -16.55
CA LYS A 285 -23.99 22.84 -16.02
C LYS A 285 -22.67 23.54 -16.32
N LYS A 286 -22.76 24.76 -16.84
CA LYS A 286 -21.62 25.68 -16.91
C LYS A 286 -21.22 26.04 -15.49
N VAL A 287 -20.03 25.62 -15.05
CA VAL A 287 -19.42 26.19 -13.86
C VAL A 287 -19.13 27.65 -14.19
N SER A 288 -19.62 28.59 -13.38
CA SER A 288 -19.61 30.04 -13.64
C SER A 288 -18.21 30.68 -13.63
N ASP A 289 -17.16 29.85 -13.66
CA ASP A 289 -15.77 30.27 -13.70
C ASP A 289 -15.26 30.14 -15.14
N HIS A 290 -14.78 31.26 -15.68
CA HIS A 290 -14.29 31.46 -17.04
C HIS A 290 -13.02 30.65 -17.36
N ARG A 291 -12.54 29.86 -16.39
CA ARG A 291 -11.37 28.96 -16.49
C ARG A 291 -11.71 27.47 -16.52
N ASN A 292 -12.98 27.07 -16.33
CA ASN A 292 -13.37 25.66 -16.27
C ASN A 292 -13.93 25.20 -17.62
N HIS A 293 -13.10 24.50 -18.41
CA HIS A 293 -13.55 23.79 -19.61
C HIS A 293 -14.20 22.46 -19.24
N THR A 294 -15.28 22.09 -19.93
CA THR A 294 -15.83 20.73 -19.85
C THR A 294 -15.05 19.81 -20.79
N PHE A 295 -14.43 18.77 -20.26
CA PHE A 295 -13.71 17.78 -21.05
C PHE A 295 -14.57 16.52 -21.24
N LEU A 296 -14.68 16.07 -22.49
CA LEU A 296 -15.37 14.85 -22.86
C LEU A 296 -14.38 13.90 -23.54
N THR A 297 -14.16 12.74 -22.95
CA THR A 297 -13.42 11.65 -23.59
C THR A 297 -14.41 10.60 -24.04
N VAL A 298 -14.39 10.23 -25.32
CA VAL A 298 -15.22 9.14 -25.85
C VAL A 298 -14.32 7.99 -26.28
N LEU A 299 -14.39 6.88 -25.55
CA LEU A 299 -13.72 5.65 -25.90
C LEU A 299 -14.67 4.79 -26.72
N SER A 300 -14.21 4.33 -27.88
CA SER A 300 -15.06 3.62 -28.84
C SER A 300 -14.44 2.28 -29.16
N GLU A 301 -15.20 1.21 -28.93
CA GLU A 301 -14.90 -0.10 -29.47
C GLU A 301 -15.35 -0.17 -30.93
N GLN A 302 -14.68 -1.00 -31.74
CA GLN A 302 -15.12 -1.25 -33.10
C GLN A 302 -16.36 -2.15 -33.06
N GLY A 303 -17.54 -1.53 -33.09
CA GLY A 303 -18.81 -2.24 -33.18
C GLY A 303 -19.08 -2.83 -34.58
N LEU A 304 -20.36 -3.03 -34.89
CA LEU A 304 -20.81 -3.64 -36.17
C LEU A 304 -20.58 -2.74 -37.40
N GLU A 305 -20.24 -1.47 -37.18
CA GLU A 305 -20.09 -0.47 -38.23
C GLU A 305 -18.68 -0.44 -38.82
N THR A 306 -18.57 -0.09 -40.10
CA THR A 306 -17.26 0.07 -40.74
C THR A 306 -16.52 1.28 -40.16
N ALA A 307 -15.19 1.25 -40.14
CA ALA A 307 -14.37 2.37 -39.66
C ALA A 307 -14.74 3.70 -40.35
N THR A 308 -15.01 3.68 -41.66
CA THR A 308 -15.43 4.85 -42.44
C THR A 308 -16.80 5.39 -42.00
N ARG A 309 -17.75 4.51 -41.68
CA ARG A 309 -19.10 4.90 -41.25
C ARG A 309 -19.10 5.39 -39.81
N LEU A 310 -18.34 4.73 -38.94
CA LEU A 310 -18.11 5.16 -37.56
C LEU A 310 -17.47 6.55 -37.51
N GLU A 311 -16.45 6.82 -38.34
CA GLU A 311 -15.82 8.14 -38.42
C GLU A 311 -16.80 9.24 -38.84
N ARG A 312 -17.77 8.93 -39.71
CA ARG A 312 -18.84 9.87 -40.07
C ARG A 312 -19.74 10.17 -38.87
N TYR A 313 -20.08 9.16 -38.07
CA TYR A 313 -20.86 9.35 -36.85
C TYR A 313 -20.13 10.23 -35.84
N ARG A 314 -18.82 9.99 -35.64
CA ARG A 314 -17.96 10.81 -34.76
C ARG A 314 -17.97 12.28 -35.16
N LYS A 315 -17.74 12.57 -36.44
CA LYS A 315 -17.76 13.96 -36.95
C LYS A 315 -19.12 14.63 -36.78
N THR A 316 -20.20 13.89 -36.99
CA THR A 316 -21.57 14.40 -36.81
C THR A 316 -21.82 14.74 -35.34
N PHE A 317 -21.45 13.83 -34.44
CA PHE A 317 -21.55 14.01 -32.99
C PHE A 317 -20.77 15.25 -32.52
N GLU A 318 -19.50 15.37 -32.91
CA GLU A 318 -18.65 16.51 -32.54
C GLU A 318 -19.22 17.84 -33.04
N SER A 319 -19.66 17.88 -34.30
CA SER A 319 -20.22 19.08 -34.91
C SER A 319 -21.49 19.54 -34.17
N GLU A 320 -22.41 18.61 -33.89
CA GLU A 320 -23.66 18.93 -33.20
C GLU A 320 -23.45 19.36 -31.75
N LEU A 321 -22.49 18.74 -31.05
CA LEU A 321 -22.21 19.07 -29.65
C LEU A 321 -21.45 20.39 -29.52
N SER A 322 -20.46 20.64 -30.38
CA SER A 322 -19.65 21.88 -30.37
C SER A 322 -20.48 23.11 -30.72
N LYS A 323 -21.52 22.98 -31.57
CA LYS A 323 -22.49 24.06 -31.85
C LYS A 323 -23.26 24.49 -30.59
N LYS A 324 -23.56 23.54 -29.70
CA LYS A 324 -24.39 23.76 -28.50
C LYS A 324 -23.56 24.09 -27.26
N ILE A 325 -22.32 23.60 -27.20
CA ILE A 325 -21.37 23.83 -26.12
C ILE A 325 -20.03 24.32 -26.72
N PRO A 326 -19.87 25.64 -26.93
CA PRO A 326 -18.69 26.18 -27.61
C PRO A 326 -17.34 25.88 -26.93
N ASP A 327 -17.34 25.68 -25.60
CA ASP A 327 -16.14 25.46 -24.79
C ASP A 327 -15.83 23.98 -24.51
N ILE A 328 -16.56 23.04 -25.13
CA ILE A 328 -16.34 21.60 -24.93
C ILE A 328 -15.07 21.14 -25.64
N ARG A 329 -14.27 20.31 -24.95
CA ARG A 329 -13.10 19.65 -25.56
C ARG A 329 -13.38 18.16 -25.66
N ILE A 330 -13.42 17.64 -26.89
CA ILE A 330 -13.72 16.23 -27.18
C ILE A 330 -12.42 15.51 -27.57
N SER A 331 -12.19 14.33 -27.01
CA SER A 331 -11.08 13.44 -27.38
C SER A 331 -11.56 12.01 -27.60
N TRP A 332 -10.93 11.29 -28.54
CA TRP A 332 -11.26 9.90 -28.88
C TRP A 332 -10.12 8.94 -28.56
N GLY A 333 -10.45 7.72 -28.12
CA GLY A 333 -9.47 6.66 -27.84
C GLY A 333 -10.00 5.23 -28.08
N VAL A 334 -9.09 4.25 -28.00
CA VAL A 334 -9.34 2.80 -28.18
C VAL A 334 -8.92 2.05 -26.91
N PHE A 335 -9.65 1.00 -26.51
CA PHE A 335 -9.50 0.29 -25.23
C PHE A 335 -8.63 -0.99 -25.33
N ARG A 336 -7.94 -1.38 -24.24
CA ARG A 336 -7.31 -2.71 -24.00
C ARG A 336 -7.31 -3.06 -22.51
N GLU A 337 -7.44 -4.35 -22.22
CA GLU A 337 -7.80 -4.95 -20.93
C GLU A 337 -6.64 -5.79 -20.33
N TYR A 338 -6.56 -5.89 -18.99
CA TYR A 338 -5.63 -6.76 -18.25
C TYR A 338 -6.40 -7.56 -17.19
N LEU A 339 -6.13 -8.87 -17.10
CA LEU A 339 -6.74 -9.81 -16.14
C LEU A 339 -5.66 -10.46 -15.26
N THR A 340 -6.01 -10.76 -14.01
CA THR A 340 -5.17 -11.29 -12.92
C THR A 340 -5.72 -12.62 -12.40
N ASP A 341 -4.86 -13.58 -12.02
CA ASP A 341 -5.27 -14.83 -11.34
C ASP A 341 -4.24 -15.34 -10.30
N ARG A 342 -4.72 -16.10 -9.29
CA ARG A 342 -4.03 -16.58 -8.08
C ARG A 342 -3.15 -17.84 -8.29
N VAL A 343 -2.13 -18.03 -7.43
CA VAL A 343 -1.16 -19.15 -7.45
C VAL A 343 -1.30 -20.07 -6.22
N ILE A 344 -1.08 -21.39 -6.39
CA ILE A 344 -1.05 -22.42 -5.32
C ILE A 344 0.30 -23.17 -5.37
N PHE A 345 0.84 -23.55 -4.19
CA PHE A 345 2.20 -24.06 -3.98
C PHE A 345 2.27 -25.59 -3.79
N SER A 346 3.42 -26.21 -4.10
CA SER A 346 3.80 -27.54 -3.60
C SER A 346 5.09 -27.46 -2.78
N GLU A 347 5.14 -28.16 -1.63
CA GLU A 347 6.01 -27.84 -0.50
C GLU A 347 7.28 -28.72 -0.41
N SER A 348 8.46 -28.11 -0.31
CA SER A 348 9.75 -28.80 -0.10
C SER A 348 9.99 -29.11 1.39
N LYS A 349 10.85 -30.10 1.70
CA LYS A 349 11.22 -30.45 3.10
C LYS A 349 11.73 -29.22 3.87
N TRP A 350 12.59 -28.42 3.25
CA TRP A 350 13.12 -27.20 3.85
C TRP A 350 12.01 -26.22 4.22
N LEU A 351 11.09 -25.95 3.29
CA LEU A 351 9.97 -25.03 3.48
C LEU A 351 9.01 -25.54 4.57
N LYS A 352 8.70 -26.84 4.55
CA LYS A 352 7.89 -27.49 5.59
C LYS A 352 8.52 -27.32 6.96
N THR A 353 9.81 -27.62 7.12
CA THR A 353 10.53 -27.46 8.40
C THR A 353 10.44 -26.03 8.92
N MET A 354 10.66 -25.04 8.06
CA MET A 354 10.60 -23.64 8.48
C MET A 354 9.18 -23.18 8.82
N LYS A 355 8.15 -23.64 8.10
CA LYS A 355 6.74 -23.32 8.43
C LYS A 355 6.31 -23.94 9.76
N THR A 356 6.72 -25.17 10.05
CA THR A 356 6.51 -25.79 11.36
C THR A 356 7.16 -24.94 12.46
N PHE A 357 8.40 -24.49 12.23
CA PHE A 357 9.10 -23.64 13.20
C PHE A 357 8.46 -22.25 13.34
N ALA A 358 8.00 -21.65 12.24
CA ALA A 358 7.26 -20.39 12.26
C ALA A 358 5.96 -20.50 13.08
N THR A 359 5.24 -21.61 12.95
CA THR A 359 4.04 -21.91 13.75
C THR A 359 4.38 -22.02 15.24
N PHE A 360 5.47 -22.70 15.57
CA PHE A 360 5.99 -22.75 16.95
C PHE A 360 6.31 -21.36 17.50
N LEU A 361 7.00 -20.50 16.74
CA LEU A 361 7.33 -19.14 17.17
C LEU A 361 6.09 -18.25 17.37
N GLN A 362 5.01 -18.46 16.62
CA GLN A 362 3.73 -17.75 16.83
C GLN A 362 3.05 -18.16 18.14
N SER A 363 3.28 -19.39 18.60
CA SER A 363 2.71 -19.90 19.86
C SER A 363 3.47 -19.42 21.11
N ALA A 364 4.65 -18.81 20.94
CA ALA A 364 5.43 -18.31 22.06
C ALA A 364 4.67 -17.17 22.79
N GLN A 365 4.62 -17.27 24.13
CA GLN A 365 4.01 -16.25 24.99
C GLN A 365 5.11 -15.55 25.80
N PRO A 366 5.83 -14.59 25.20
CA PRO A 366 6.89 -13.89 25.90
C PRO A 366 6.33 -13.02 27.03
N SER A 367 7.08 -12.89 28.12
CA SER A 367 6.69 -12.10 29.30
C SER A 367 6.55 -10.60 29.02
N ARG A 368 7.13 -10.12 27.90
CA ARG A 368 7.04 -8.74 27.41
C ARG A 368 6.85 -8.75 25.89
N PRO A 369 6.19 -7.72 25.31
CA PRO A 369 6.07 -7.58 23.85
C PRO A 369 7.45 -7.55 23.18
N ILE A 370 7.65 -8.43 22.20
CA ILE A 370 8.88 -8.47 21.40
C ILE A 370 8.71 -7.60 20.16
N PRO A 371 9.63 -6.67 19.87
CA PRO A 371 9.58 -5.89 18.64
C PRO A 371 9.60 -6.80 17.40
N PRO A 372 8.66 -6.64 16.45
CA PRO A 372 8.66 -7.44 15.23
C PRO A 372 9.88 -7.11 14.37
N VAL A 373 10.31 -8.09 13.57
CA VAL A 373 11.44 -7.89 12.65
C VAL A 373 10.99 -7.06 11.46
N LYS A 374 11.74 -6.02 11.13
CA LYS A 374 11.45 -5.12 10.02
C LYS A 374 12.22 -5.56 8.77
N ILE A 375 11.51 -5.94 7.71
CA ILE A 375 12.15 -6.39 6.46
C ILE A 375 11.68 -5.50 5.30
N ALA A 376 12.61 -4.82 4.65
CA ALA A 376 12.35 -4.11 3.40
C ALA A 376 12.43 -5.07 2.21
N ILE A 377 11.45 -4.99 1.32
CA ILE A 377 11.41 -5.71 0.05
C ILE A 377 11.49 -4.67 -1.06
N ILE A 378 12.61 -4.65 -1.76
CA ILE A 378 12.84 -3.75 -2.89
C ILE A 378 12.62 -4.56 -4.17
N ASP A 379 11.49 -4.38 -4.85
CA ASP A 379 11.08 -5.22 -5.97
C ASP A 379 10.02 -4.52 -6.85
N ASP A 380 9.21 -5.25 -7.62
CA ASP A 380 8.18 -4.73 -8.53
C ASP A 380 6.86 -4.30 -7.84
N GLY A 381 6.85 -4.21 -6.51
CA GLY A 381 5.70 -3.87 -5.66
C GLY A 381 5.11 -5.08 -4.94
N ILE A 382 3.92 -4.93 -4.34
CA ILE A 382 3.23 -6.02 -3.64
C ILE A 382 1.74 -6.04 -3.95
N ASN A 383 1.15 -7.23 -4.06
CA ASN A 383 -0.28 -7.43 -3.95
C ASN A 383 -0.64 -7.64 -2.48
N THR A 384 -1.23 -6.64 -1.84
CA THR A 384 -1.50 -6.65 -0.40
C THR A 384 -2.65 -7.59 0.00
N THR A 385 -3.35 -8.18 -0.97
CA THR A 385 -4.62 -8.88 -0.74
C THR A 385 -4.46 -10.31 -0.22
N LEU A 386 -3.24 -10.86 -0.21
CA LEU A 386 -3.02 -12.20 0.31
C LEU A 386 -3.17 -12.21 1.84
N PRO A 387 -3.99 -13.11 2.42
CA PRO A 387 -4.26 -13.15 3.87
C PRO A 387 -3.00 -13.23 4.74
N ILE A 388 -1.94 -13.83 4.21
CA ILE A 388 -0.64 -13.95 4.88
C ILE A 388 0.00 -12.58 5.22
N PHE A 389 -0.39 -11.50 4.53
CA PHE A 389 0.10 -10.15 4.77
C PHE A 389 -0.68 -9.38 5.85
N SER A 390 -1.76 -9.96 6.39
CA SER A 390 -2.60 -9.32 7.40
C SER A 390 -1.77 -8.87 8.60
N ASN A 391 -1.82 -7.57 8.91
CA ASN A 391 -1.02 -6.91 9.96
C ASN A 391 0.50 -7.03 9.79
N ARG A 392 1.02 -7.44 8.63
CA ARG A 392 2.46 -7.57 8.37
C ARG A 392 3.00 -6.43 7.52
N ILE A 393 2.22 -5.78 6.66
CA ILE A 393 2.73 -4.63 5.90
C ILE A 393 2.68 -3.38 6.79
N GLN A 394 3.83 -2.73 6.98
CA GLN A 394 3.95 -1.52 7.80
C GLN A 394 3.76 -0.25 6.97
N VAL A 395 4.47 -0.15 5.86
CA VAL A 395 4.46 1.00 4.94
C VAL A 395 5.04 0.56 3.60
N GLY A 396 4.73 1.29 2.53
CA GLY A 396 5.45 1.16 1.27
C GLY A 396 5.51 2.47 0.50
N GLU A 397 6.37 2.50 -0.51
CA GLU A 397 6.62 3.65 -1.37
C GLU A 397 6.93 3.17 -2.80
N SER A 398 6.58 3.99 -3.79
CA SER A 398 6.87 3.76 -5.20
C SER A 398 7.90 4.77 -5.70
N PHE A 399 8.98 4.29 -6.31
CA PHE A 399 10.12 5.10 -6.77
C PHE A 399 10.09 5.34 -8.29
N TYR A 400 8.89 5.41 -8.86
CA TYR A 400 8.68 5.82 -10.25
C TYR A 400 8.90 7.33 -10.43
N ARG A 401 9.62 7.75 -11.47
CA ARG A 401 9.85 9.17 -11.73
C ARG A 401 8.60 9.85 -12.31
N PRO A 402 8.22 11.05 -11.84
CA PRO A 402 7.13 11.82 -12.45
C PRO A 402 7.50 12.29 -13.86
N GLY A 403 6.68 11.93 -14.88
CA GLY A 403 6.74 12.56 -16.21
C GLY A 403 6.80 11.61 -17.42
N THR A 404 6.83 10.29 -17.22
CA THR A 404 6.97 9.32 -18.32
C THR A 404 5.66 8.93 -19.00
N GLY A 405 4.55 9.63 -18.72
CA GLY A 405 3.25 9.43 -19.39
C GLY A 405 2.57 8.08 -19.12
N ARG A 406 3.20 7.16 -18.37
CA ARG A 406 2.60 5.91 -17.89
C ARG A 406 2.01 6.14 -16.49
N ARG A 407 0.83 5.55 -16.21
CA ARG A 407 0.18 5.63 -14.89
C ARG A 407 1.16 5.05 -13.85
N HIS A 408 1.66 5.90 -12.96
CA HIS A 408 2.57 5.51 -11.87
C HIS A 408 1.79 4.66 -10.85
N GLY A 409 2.22 3.42 -10.62
CA GLY A 409 1.57 2.52 -9.66
C GLY A 409 1.94 2.90 -8.22
N ALA A 410 0.97 2.86 -7.30
CA ALA A 410 1.27 2.82 -5.88
C ALA A 410 1.95 1.49 -5.54
N TYR A 411 2.77 1.42 -4.49
CA TYR A 411 3.53 0.20 -4.14
C TYR A 411 2.68 -1.06 -3.96
N TYR A 412 1.38 -0.91 -3.65
CA TYR A 412 0.40 -1.98 -3.53
C TYR A 412 -0.29 -2.38 -4.85
N VAL A 413 0.15 -1.78 -5.96
CA VAL A 413 -0.24 -2.08 -7.34
C VAL A 413 1.03 -2.52 -8.07
N PRO A 414 1.40 -3.80 -7.96
CA PRO A 414 2.69 -4.26 -8.42
C PRO A 414 2.75 -4.29 -9.95
N THR A 415 3.91 -4.00 -10.54
CA THR A 415 4.13 -4.06 -12.00
C THR A 415 4.38 -5.47 -12.51
N GLY A 416 4.51 -6.43 -11.60
CA GLY A 416 4.58 -7.85 -11.86
C GLY A 416 4.25 -8.67 -10.61
N PRO A 417 4.19 -10.00 -10.71
CA PRO A 417 3.88 -10.85 -9.56
C PRO A 417 5.09 -11.08 -8.63
N HIS A 418 6.28 -10.55 -8.95
CA HIS A 418 7.54 -11.02 -8.38
C HIS A 418 7.71 -10.60 -6.91
N GLY A 419 7.57 -9.32 -6.59
CA GLY A 419 7.68 -8.79 -5.24
C GLY A 419 6.60 -9.33 -4.30
N THR A 420 5.40 -9.64 -4.83
CA THR A 420 4.36 -10.36 -4.10
C THR A 420 4.82 -11.75 -3.66
N LEU A 421 5.41 -12.51 -4.58
CA LEU A 421 5.95 -13.83 -4.27
C LEU A 421 7.07 -13.73 -3.23
N MET A 422 7.98 -12.75 -3.36
CA MET A 422 9.06 -12.55 -2.39
C MET A 422 8.50 -12.27 -0.99
N ALA A 423 7.51 -11.38 -0.89
CA ALA A 423 6.85 -11.04 0.36
C ALA A 423 6.15 -12.24 1.01
N GLN A 424 5.45 -13.05 0.19
CA GLN A 424 4.77 -14.24 0.67
C GLN A 424 5.78 -15.21 1.28
N LEU A 425 6.86 -15.52 0.56
CA LEU A 425 7.91 -16.43 1.03
C LEU A 425 8.52 -15.94 2.35
N ILE A 426 8.83 -14.65 2.46
CA ILE A 426 9.35 -14.07 3.71
C ILE A 426 8.35 -14.28 4.87
N CYS A 427 7.05 -14.08 4.63
CA CYS A 427 6.02 -14.26 5.65
C CYS A 427 5.78 -15.73 6.04
N GLU A 428 5.96 -16.67 5.11
CA GLU A 428 5.85 -18.11 5.41
C GLU A 428 6.95 -18.57 6.36
N ILE A 429 8.13 -17.92 6.31
CA ILE A 429 9.29 -18.27 7.13
C ILE A 429 9.36 -17.44 8.42
N CYS A 430 9.21 -16.11 8.33
CA CYS A 430 9.30 -15.20 9.46
C CYS A 430 7.91 -14.77 9.93
N PRO A 431 7.38 -15.36 11.02
CA PRO A 431 5.99 -15.14 11.41
C PRO A 431 5.70 -13.78 12.05
N VAL A 432 6.69 -13.19 12.73
CA VAL A 432 6.55 -11.93 13.49
C VAL A 432 7.35 -10.84 12.78
N VAL A 433 6.84 -10.45 11.60
CA VAL A 433 7.52 -9.56 10.66
C VAL A 433 6.65 -8.33 10.32
N LYS A 434 7.32 -7.20 10.11
CA LYS A 434 6.78 -5.97 9.51
C LYS A 434 7.50 -5.70 8.19
N LEU A 435 6.76 -5.75 7.08
CA LEU A 435 7.23 -5.54 5.73
C LEU A 435 7.21 -4.06 5.34
N TYR A 436 8.30 -3.62 4.70
CA TYR A 436 8.48 -2.28 4.15
C TYR A 436 8.65 -2.42 2.64
N ILE A 437 7.68 -1.98 1.84
CA ILE A 437 7.63 -2.32 0.41
C ILE A 437 8.12 -1.15 -0.41
N ALA A 438 9.21 -1.35 -1.16
CA ALA A 438 9.74 -0.36 -2.09
C ALA A 438 9.59 -0.85 -3.53
N GLN A 439 8.71 -0.20 -4.29
CA GLN A 439 8.49 -0.53 -5.69
C GLN A 439 9.47 0.22 -6.60
N LEU A 440 10.25 -0.54 -7.38
CA LEU A 440 11.22 -0.03 -8.35
C LEU A 440 10.60 0.34 -9.69
N GLU A 441 11.24 1.26 -10.40
CA GLU A 441 10.85 1.67 -11.74
C GLU A 441 11.27 0.61 -12.77
N TYR A 442 10.28 -0.03 -13.39
CA TYR A 442 10.46 -1.00 -14.47
C TYR A 442 10.81 -0.34 -15.82
N VAL A 443 11.87 -0.83 -16.45
CA VAL A 443 12.31 -0.46 -17.80
C VAL A 443 12.00 -1.61 -18.78
N PRO A 444 11.05 -1.43 -19.73
CA PRO A 444 10.77 -2.43 -20.75
C PRO A 444 11.96 -2.61 -21.70
N THR A 445 12.26 -3.86 -22.07
CA THR A 445 13.35 -4.17 -23.01
C THR A 445 13.03 -3.76 -24.45
N ALA A 446 14.04 -3.58 -25.32
CA ALA A 446 13.84 -3.19 -26.72
C ALA A 446 12.96 -4.17 -27.52
N ASP A 447 13.02 -5.47 -27.18
CA ASP A 447 12.18 -6.51 -27.77
C ASP A 447 10.70 -6.38 -27.36
N GLU A 448 10.44 -5.85 -26.16
CA GLU A 448 9.09 -5.49 -25.68
C GLU A 448 8.55 -4.21 -26.33
N GLN A 449 9.43 -3.39 -26.93
CA GLN A 449 9.05 -2.15 -27.63
C GLN A 449 8.72 -2.37 -29.11
N HIS A 450 9.25 -3.42 -29.74
CA HIS A 450 9.04 -3.71 -31.17
C HIS A 450 8.09 -4.86 -31.46
N THR A 451 7.88 -5.76 -30.51
CA THR A 451 6.74 -6.67 -30.58
C THR A 451 5.55 -6.00 -29.91
N HIS A 452 4.39 -5.97 -30.56
CA HIS A 452 3.13 -5.60 -29.92
C HIS A 452 2.76 -6.63 -28.83
N GLY A 453 3.49 -6.63 -27.72
CA GLY A 453 3.31 -7.52 -26.57
C GLY A 453 3.54 -9.01 -26.85
N ARG A 454 4.33 -9.38 -27.87
CA ARG A 454 4.61 -10.78 -28.20
C ARG A 454 6.08 -10.99 -28.57
N SER A 455 6.96 -10.93 -27.58
CA SER A 455 8.19 -11.70 -27.61
C SER A 455 8.24 -12.57 -26.37
N LEU A 456 7.99 -13.86 -26.61
CA LEU A 456 8.24 -14.96 -25.68
C LEU A 456 9.76 -15.10 -25.55
N GLY A 457 10.38 -14.33 -24.65
CA GLY A 457 11.73 -14.57 -24.21
C GLY A 457 11.82 -15.98 -23.62
N ARG A 458 12.60 -16.85 -24.26
CA ARG A 458 12.93 -18.19 -23.74
C ARG A 458 13.40 -18.06 -22.29
N GLY A 459 12.92 -18.97 -21.45
CA GLY A 459 13.03 -18.93 -19.99
C GLY A 459 14.42 -18.62 -19.43
N GLY A 460 14.41 -17.97 -18.26
CA GLY A 460 15.58 -17.73 -17.42
C GLY A 460 15.95 -16.25 -17.30
N GLY A 461 15.33 -15.54 -16.35
CA GLY A 461 15.87 -14.30 -15.75
C GLY A 461 16.16 -13.08 -16.63
N ALA A 462 15.95 -13.13 -17.94
CA ALA A 462 16.28 -12.06 -18.89
C ALA A 462 15.00 -11.42 -19.42
N GLY A 463 14.61 -10.28 -18.84
CA GLY A 463 13.47 -9.50 -19.36
C GLY A 463 13.06 -8.33 -18.48
N ARG A 464 13.40 -8.33 -17.19
CA ARG A 464 13.04 -7.26 -16.26
C ARG A 464 14.28 -6.43 -15.91
N SER A 465 14.28 -5.16 -16.29
CA SER A 465 15.34 -4.21 -15.94
C SER A 465 14.76 -3.12 -15.04
N PHE A 466 15.47 -2.77 -13.98
CA PHE A 466 15.09 -1.65 -13.08
C PHE A 466 16.09 -0.51 -13.24
N THR A 467 15.63 0.73 -13.02
CA THR A 467 16.55 1.88 -13.05
C THR A 467 17.46 1.91 -11.83
N THR A 468 18.72 2.28 -12.03
CA THR A 468 19.70 2.45 -10.95
C THR A 468 19.23 3.50 -9.94
N GLU A 469 18.57 4.57 -10.41
CA GLU A 469 18.11 5.66 -9.56
C GLU A 469 16.98 5.22 -8.62
N SER A 470 15.97 4.50 -9.13
CA SER A 470 14.89 3.98 -8.28
C SER A 470 15.43 3.01 -7.22
N ALA A 471 16.46 2.23 -7.55
CA ALA A 471 17.14 1.35 -6.60
C ALA A 471 17.88 2.14 -5.50
N ILE A 472 18.60 3.22 -5.85
CA ILE A 472 19.28 4.09 -4.87
C ILE A 472 18.26 4.71 -3.91
N GLU A 473 17.18 5.29 -4.45
CA GLU A 473 16.14 5.92 -3.63
C GLU A 473 15.43 4.90 -2.73
N ALA A 474 15.14 3.71 -3.23
CA ALA A 474 14.53 2.62 -2.46
C ALA A 474 15.43 2.14 -1.31
N ILE A 475 16.74 1.99 -1.53
CA ILE A 475 17.70 1.61 -0.48
C ILE A 475 17.75 2.70 0.58
N ASN A 476 17.93 3.96 0.19
CA ASN A 476 17.97 5.10 1.13
C ASN A 476 16.67 5.24 1.93
N TRP A 477 15.53 5.01 1.28
CA TRP A 477 14.24 4.96 1.97
C TRP A 477 14.21 3.83 3.01
N ALA A 478 14.61 2.61 2.65
CA ALA A 478 14.67 1.49 3.61
C ALA A 478 15.58 1.80 4.81
N VAL A 479 16.74 2.43 4.58
CA VAL A 479 17.63 2.92 5.64
C VAL A 479 16.90 3.92 6.54
N SER A 480 16.20 4.91 5.96
CA SER A 480 15.44 5.91 6.72
C SER A 480 14.31 5.31 7.57
N GLN A 481 13.76 4.17 7.16
CA GLN A 481 12.73 3.44 7.90
C GLN A 481 13.31 2.62 9.08
N GLY A 482 14.64 2.54 9.20
CA GLY A 482 15.33 1.80 10.25
C GLY A 482 14.94 0.32 10.26
N VAL A 483 14.94 -0.31 9.08
CA VAL A 483 14.65 -1.75 8.92
C VAL A 483 15.80 -2.62 9.45
N ASP A 484 15.53 -3.87 9.77
CA ASP A 484 16.54 -4.84 10.21
C ASP A 484 17.23 -5.51 9.00
N ILE A 485 16.44 -5.79 7.95
CA ILE A 485 16.88 -6.52 6.76
C ILE A 485 16.38 -5.81 5.50
N ILE A 486 17.21 -5.78 4.44
CA ILE A 486 16.81 -5.42 3.07
C ILE A 486 16.95 -6.65 2.17
N SER A 487 15.88 -7.02 1.47
CA SER A 487 15.84 -8.10 0.48
C SER A 487 15.74 -7.54 -0.94
N MET A 488 16.72 -7.83 -1.80
CA MET A 488 16.82 -7.35 -3.18
C MET A 488 16.91 -8.52 -4.17
N SER A 489 15.76 -9.00 -4.65
CA SER A 489 15.68 -10.15 -5.55
C SER A 489 15.84 -9.79 -7.04
N TRP A 490 16.75 -8.87 -7.34
CA TRP A 490 17.01 -8.32 -8.68
C TRP A 490 18.49 -8.05 -8.89
N SER A 491 18.89 -7.83 -10.15
CA SER A 491 20.27 -7.49 -10.51
C SER A 491 20.29 -6.38 -11.57
N ILE A 492 21.19 -5.41 -11.42
CA ILE A 492 21.44 -4.34 -12.41
C ILE A 492 22.88 -4.46 -12.91
N GLY A 493 23.08 -4.41 -14.23
CA GLY A 493 24.39 -4.51 -14.86
C GLY A 493 25.29 -3.31 -14.54
N SER A 494 26.55 -3.56 -14.19
CA SER A 494 27.52 -2.49 -13.87
C SER A 494 27.97 -1.66 -15.09
N THR A 495 27.63 -2.07 -16.33
CA THR A 495 28.03 -1.38 -17.58
C THR A 495 27.14 -0.18 -17.95
N SER A 496 26.08 0.10 -17.19
CA SER A 496 25.25 1.32 -17.34
C SER A 496 25.94 2.60 -16.86
N GLY A 497 27.27 2.57 -16.65
CA GLY A 497 28.10 3.73 -16.30
C GLY A 497 28.46 4.64 -17.49
N VAL A 498 27.84 4.43 -18.65
CA VAL A 498 27.82 5.38 -19.75
C VAL A 498 26.36 5.77 -19.94
N ASP A 499 26.08 7.07 -19.85
CA ASP A 499 24.77 7.71 -20.01
C ASP A 499 23.81 7.71 -18.83
N LEU A 500 24.15 8.40 -17.73
CA LEU A 500 23.21 9.37 -17.13
C LEU A 500 24.02 10.52 -16.50
N ALA A 501 24.26 11.54 -17.31
CA ALA A 501 24.59 12.86 -16.82
C ALA A 501 23.47 13.31 -15.86
N TYR A 502 23.87 13.64 -14.62
CA TYR A 502 23.07 14.43 -13.70
C TYR A 502 22.59 15.69 -14.44
N PRO A 503 21.28 15.99 -14.54
CA PRO A 503 20.83 17.26 -15.10
C PRO A 503 21.29 18.36 -14.12
N GLY A 504 22.44 18.96 -14.40
CA GLY A 504 23.11 19.92 -13.53
C GLY A 504 24.63 19.80 -13.44
N SER A 505 25.24 18.72 -13.94
CA SER A 505 26.71 18.54 -13.95
C SER A 505 27.28 18.52 -15.37
N SER A 506 27.10 19.62 -16.11
CA SER A 506 27.92 19.85 -17.30
C SER A 506 29.33 20.23 -16.87
N ASN A 507 30.28 19.37 -17.22
CA ASN A 507 31.75 19.46 -17.03
C ASN A 507 32.30 18.64 -15.87
N MET A 508 32.44 17.33 -16.09
CA MET A 508 33.62 16.65 -15.57
C MET A 508 34.16 15.68 -16.63
N HIS A 509 35.05 16.21 -17.47
CA HIS A 509 36.02 15.36 -18.16
C HIS A 509 36.84 14.61 -17.10
N SER A 510 37.05 13.32 -17.35
CA SER A 510 38.10 12.46 -16.80
C SER A 510 39.19 13.20 -15.99
N MET A 511 39.22 12.97 -14.66
CA MET A 511 40.40 12.86 -13.78
C MET A 511 40.01 12.92 -12.29
N ASN A 512 39.61 11.79 -11.70
CA ASN A 512 40.00 11.35 -10.34
C ASN A 512 39.33 10.01 -10.00
N SER A 513 40.12 9.01 -9.63
CA SER A 513 39.72 7.62 -9.35
C SER A 513 39.08 7.39 -7.98
N ASN A 514 38.37 8.38 -7.42
CA ASN A 514 37.80 8.32 -6.05
C ASN A 514 36.29 8.62 -5.96
N VAL A 515 35.55 8.64 -7.08
CA VAL A 515 34.09 8.84 -7.02
C VAL A 515 33.42 7.51 -6.66
N ILE A 516 32.92 7.39 -5.42
CA ILE A 516 32.10 6.26 -4.99
C ILE A 516 30.80 6.29 -5.81
N HIS A 517 30.47 5.18 -6.46
CA HIS A 517 29.22 5.08 -7.20
C HIS A 517 28.03 5.31 -6.24
N PRO A 518 27.00 6.11 -6.57
CA PRO A 518 25.91 6.43 -5.64
C PRO A 518 25.21 5.21 -5.04
N LEU A 519 25.15 4.10 -5.78
CA LEU A 519 24.62 2.84 -5.26
C LEU A 519 25.56 2.15 -4.27
N ASP A 520 26.89 2.27 -4.42
CA ASP A 520 27.86 1.83 -3.40
C ASP A 520 27.73 2.69 -2.13
N GLN A 521 27.44 3.99 -2.24
CA GLN A 521 27.17 4.86 -1.10
C GLN A 521 25.90 4.43 -0.36
N ALA A 522 24.79 4.20 -1.06
CA ALA A 522 23.52 3.76 -0.45
C ALA A 522 23.67 2.42 0.30
N LEU A 523 24.43 1.47 -0.28
CA LEU A 523 24.76 0.21 0.38
C LEU A 523 25.66 0.43 1.61
N SER A 524 26.64 1.35 1.53
CA SER A 524 27.50 1.69 2.66
C SER A 524 26.73 2.32 3.81
N ASP A 525 25.76 3.20 3.50
CA ASP A 525 24.88 3.82 4.51
C ASP A 525 24.02 2.77 5.22
N ALA A 526 23.54 1.74 4.51
CA ALA A 526 22.84 0.62 5.11
C ALA A 526 23.74 -0.20 6.06
N VAL A 527 25.01 -0.43 5.71
CA VAL A 527 25.99 -1.07 6.60
C VAL A 527 26.22 -0.26 7.87
N LEU A 528 26.39 1.07 7.74
CA LEU A 528 26.58 1.98 8.88
C LEU A 528 25.37 1.96 9.84
N ASN A 529 24.18 1.70 9.32
CA ASN A 529 22.95 1.55 10.11
C ASN A 529 22.68 0.11 10.60
N GLN A 530 23.67 -0.79 10.49
CA GLN A 530 23.58 -2.18 10.92
C GLN A 530 22.37 -2.92 10.30
N ILE A 531 22.19 -2.75 8.98
CA ILE A 531 21.13 -3.42 8.21
C ILE A 531 21.72 -4.61 7.46
N VAL A 532 21.13 -5.78 7.63
CA VAL A 532 21.53 -6.99 6.91
C VAL A 532 20.95 -6.93 5.49
N MET A 533 21.78 -7.11 4.46
CA MET A 533 21.34 -7.03 3.08
C MET A 533 21.50 -8.37 2.35
N PHE A 534 20.45 -8.81 1.67
CA PHE A 534 20.46 -10.00 0.81
C PHE A 534 20.20 -9.62 -0.64
N CYS A 535 20.84 -10.34 -1.57
CA CYS A 535 20.51 -10.24 -2.98
C CYS A 535 20.61 -11.56 -3.74
N SER A 536 19.96 -11.62 -4.90
CA SER A 536 20.02 -12.78 -5.77
C SER A 536 21.36 -12.88 -6.51
N SER A 537 21.82 -14.11 -6.68
CA SER A 537 22.82 -14.45 -7.69
C SER A 537 22.23 -14.35 -9.09
N THR A 538 23.09 -14.09 -10.08
CA THR A 538 22.67 -14.10 -11.48
C THR A 538 22.35 -15.53 -11.94
N ASP A 539 21.13 -15.77 -12.41
CA ASP A 539 20.69 -17.06 -12.97
C ASP A 539 21.08 -17.23 -14.46
N GLN A 540 22.22 -16.67 -14.85
CA GLN A 540 22.71 -16.64 -16.24
C GLN A 540 23.76 -17.72 -16.53
N GLY A 541 23.85 -18.73 -15.66
CA GLY A 541 24.80 -19.83 -15.78
C GLY A 541 26.15 -19.58 -15.10
N PRO A 542 26.98 -20.64 -14.96
CA PRO A 542 28.24 -20.58 -14.22
C PRO A 542 29.29 -19.63 -14.84
N THR A 543 29.23 -19.44 -16.16
CA THR A 543 30.15 -18.62 -16.94
C THR A 543 29.77 -17.12 -16.99
N ALA A 544 28.58 -16.75 -16.52
CA ALA A 544 28.12 -15.36 -16.53
C ALA A 544 29.05 -14.43 -15.74
N VAL A 545 29.27 -13.21 -16.22
CA VAL A 545 30.09 -12.21 -15.51
C VAL A 545 29.38 -11.80 -14.22
N ASP A 546 30.07 -11.96 -13.08
CA ASP A 546 29.54 -11.61 -11.75
C ASP A 546 29.90 -10.17 -11.39
N ASN A 547 29.33 -9.23 -12.12
CA ASN A 547 29.54 -7.80 -11.89
C ASN A 547 28.21 -7.04 -12.00
N THR A 548 27.27 -7.42 -11.13
CA THR A 548 25.95 -6.81 -11.03
C THR A 548 25.73 -6.22 -9.66
N TYR A 549 25.02 -5.11 -9.60
CA TYR A 549 24.52 -4.59 -8.34
C TYR A 549 23.21 -5.30 -7.94
N PRO A 550 22.93 -5.45 -6.64
CA PRO A 550 23.82 -5.07 -5.53
C PRO A 550 24.94 -6.10 -5.26
N GLY A 551 24.90 -7.28 -5.89
CA GLY A 551 25.74 -8.44 -5.55
C GLY A 551 27.25 -8.30 -5.74
N ARG A 552 27.76 -7.28 -6.43
CA ARG A 552 29.20 -6.97 -6.49
C ARG A 552 29.74 -6.42 -5.16
N ASN A 553 28.87 -5.87 -4.30
CA ASN A 553 29.30 -5.32 -3.02
C ASN A 553 29.44 -6.44 -1.99
N PRO A 554 30.63 -6.66 -1.40
CA PRO A 554 30.90 -7.79 -0.51
C PRO A 554 30.15 -7.72 0.83
N SER A 555 29.56 -6.56 1.16
CA SER A 555 28.75 -6.39 2.37
C SER A 555 27.31 -6.92 2.19
N VAL A 556 26.93 -7.26 0.96
CA VAL A 556 25.62 -7.84 0.63
C VAL A 556 25.76 -9.35 0.51
N ILE A 557 24.91 -10.10 1.22
CA ILE A 557 24.92 -11.57 1.19
C ILE A 557 24.24 -12.04 -0.10
N LYS A 558 25.00 -12.64 -1.00
CA LYS A 558 24.51 -13.10 -2.30
C LYS A 558 24.03 -14.54 -2.25
N VAL A 559 22.79 -14.78 -2.65
CA VAL A 559 22.11 -16.06 -2.51
C VAL A 559 21.78 -16.68 -3.87
N GLY A 560 22.26 -17.90 -4.09
CA GLY A 560 21.95 -18.70 -5.27
C GLY A 560 20.87 -19.75 -5.02
N ALA A 561 20.29 -20.27 -6.10
CA ALA A 561 19.27 -21.33 -6.02
C ALA A 561 19.82 -22.76 -5.97
N SER A 562 19.17 -23.59 -5.14
CA SER A 562 19.36 -25.03 -5.02
C SER A 562 18.02 -25.78 -5.04
N THR A 563 18.09 -27.11 -5.04
CA THR A 563 16.97 -27.99 -4.68
C THR A 563 16.62 -27.86 -3.19
N GLY A 564 15.48 -28.41 -2.78
CA GLY A 564 15.06 -28.51 -1.38
C GLY A 564 16.00 -29.36 -0.52
N GLN A 565 16.88 -30.16 -1.14
CA GLN A 565 17.92 -30.97 -0.49
C GLN A 565 19.31 -30.33 -0.55
N GLY A 566 19.43 -29.13 -1.15
CA GLY A 566 20.67 -28.36 -1.19
C GLY A 566 21.56 -28.60 -2.41
N ALA A 567 21.13 -29.38 -3.40
CA ALA A 567 21.86 -29.54 -4.65
C ALA A 567 21.72 -28.26 -5.50
N LYS A 568 22.85 -27.66 -5.90
CA LYS A 568 22.85 -26.40 -6.67
C LYS A 568 22.14 -26.55 -8.03
N LEU A 569 21.36 -25.56 -8.45
CA LEU A 569 20.75 -25.55 -9.80
C LEU A 569 21.79 -25.26 -10.89
N SER A 570 21.55 -25.79 -12.10
CA SER A 570 22.55 -25.79 -13.19
C SER A 570 22.85 -24.39 -13.74
N TRP A 571 21.89 -23.48 -13.69
CA TRP A 571 22.02 -22.07 -14.11
C TRP A 571 22.56 -21.14 -13.02
N VAL A 572 22.91 -21.67 -11.84
CA VAL A 572 23.48 -20.90 -10.73
C VAL A 572 24.99 -21.16 -10.62
N SER A 573 25.77 -20.12 -10.35
CA SER A 573 27.17 -20.29 -10.01
C SER A 573 27.39 -20.44 -8.50
N GLY A 574 27.79 -21.63 -8.08
CA GLY A 574 28.04 -21.94 -6.67
C GLY A 574 29.26 -21.20 -6.12
N SER A 575 30.29 -20.95 -6.93
CA SER A 575 31.49 -20.23 -6.50
C SER A 575 31.25 -18.73 -6.30
N LYS A 576 30.27 -18.17 -7.02
CA LYS A 576 29.94 -16.74 -7.00
C LYS A 576 28.83 -16.36 -6.01
N SER A 577 28.12 -17.34 -5.46
CA SER A 577 27.10 -17.15 -4.42
C SER A 577 27.73 -17.35 -3.04
N ASP A 578 27.35 -16.57 -2.03
CA ASP A 578 27.76 -16.83 -0.64
C ASP A 578 27.06 -18.08 -0.10
N PHE A 579 25.74 -18.16 -0.29
CA PHE A 579 24.91 -19.28 0.15
C PHE A 579 23.99 -19.79 -0.96
N LEU A 580 23.46 -20.99 -0.75
CA LEU A 580 22.47 -21.64 -1.61
C LEU A 580 21.23 -21.95 -0.79
N LEU A 581 20.06 -21.55 -1.28
CA LEU A 581 18.78 -21.87 -0.66
C LEU A 581 17.80 -22.43 -1.69
N PRO A 582 16.74 -23.14 -1.26
CA PRO A 582 15.78 -23.72 -2.18
C PRO A 582 15.21 -22.66 -3.14
N GLY A 583 15.34 -22.92 -4.44
CA GLY A 583 14.79 -22.09 -5.51
C GLY A 583 14.39 -22.92 -6.72
N GLU A 584 14.29 -24.24 -6.56
CA GLU A 584 13.93 -25.18 -7.62
C GLU A 584 12.44 -25.12 -7.99
N ALA A 585 12.17 -25.59 -9.20
CA ALA A 585 10.89 -25.49 -9.86
C ALA A 585 9.88 -26.51 -9.27
N THR A 586 9.15 -26.16 -8.19
CA THR A 586 8.04 -26.98 -7.65
C THR A 586 6.65 -26.35 -7.84
N MET A 587 6.57 -25.23 -8.55
CA MET A 587 5.33 -24.47 -8.77
C MET A 587 4.53 -24.96 -9.98
N HIS A 588 3.48 -25.75 -9.77
CA HIS A 588 2.46 -25.90 -10.81
C HIS A 588 1.71 -24.58 -10.98
N THR A 589 2.13 -23.78 -11.95
CA THR A 589 1.29 -22.70 -12.47
C THR A 589 0.24 -23.32 -13.40
N PRO A 590 -1.07 -23.07 -13.23
CA PRO A 590 -2.03 -23.32 -14.29
C PRO A 590 -1.74 -22.47 -15.55
N TYR A 591 -0.92 -21.42 -15.40
CA TYR A 591 -0.48 -20.53 -16.46
C TYR A 591 1.05 -20.41 -16.46
N GLY A 592 1.69 -21.18 -17.33
CA GLY A 592 2.78 -20.57 -18.07
C GLY A 592 2.18 -19.73 -19.19
N TYR A 593 3.07 -19.03 -19.88
CA TYR A 593 2.75 -18.13 -20.96
C TYR A 593 1.79 -18.74 -21.99
N GLY A 594 0.54 -18.28 -21.97
CA GLY A 594 -0.45 -18.56 -23.02
C GLY A 594 -1.15 -19.93 -22.94
N PRO A 595 -2.13 -20.17 -23.84
CA PRO A 595 -3.13 -21.23 -23.68
C PRO A 595 -2.63 -22.68 -23.79
N ASN A 596 -1.33 -22.96 -23.69
CA ASN A 596 -0.80 -24.32 -23.89
C ASN A 596 0.42 -24.76 -23.06
N HIS A 597 1.02 -23.96 -22.16
CA HIS A 597 2.19 -24.42 -21.39
C HIS A 597 2.14 -23.96 -19.93
N GLY A 598 2.16 -24.88 -18.96
CA GLY A 598 2.40 -24.59 -17.53
C GLY A 598 3.87 -24.28 -17.27
N GLY A 599 4.18 -23.13 -16.65
CA GLY A 599 5.55 -22.63 -16.45
C GLY A 599 5.86 -22.36 -14.97
N THR A 600 6.61 -23.26 -14.36
CA THR A 600 7.08 -23.24 -12.97
C THR A 600 8.01 -22.05 -12.66
N ALA A 601 7.72 -21.24 -11.63
CA ALA A 601 8.67 -20.21 -11.15
C ALA A 601 9.82 -20.86 -10.36
N SER A 602 11.05 -20.50 -10.68
CA SER A 602 12.30 -21.08 -10.18
C SER A 602 13.42 -20.06 -10.34
N GLY A 603 14.34 -19.97 -9.39
CA GLY A 603 15.48 -19.05 -9.47
C GLY A 603 15.98 -18.48 -8.15
N SER A 604 17.12 -17.80 -8.20
CA SER A 604 17.85 -17.24 -7.06
C SER A 604 17.06 -16.13 -6.33
N SER A 605 16.05 -15.52 -6.97
CA SER A 605 15.11 -14.60 -6.33
C SER A 605 14.31 -15.27 -5.20
N ILE A 606 13.78 -16.48 -5.44
CA ILE A 606 13.05 -17.26 -4.43
C ILE A 606 13.97 -17.56 -3.24
N SER A 607 15.18 -18.03 -3.54
CA SER A 607 16.21 -18.33 -2.54
C SER A 607 16.57 -17.11 -1.68
N THR A 608 16.64 -15.92 -2.29
CA THR A 608 16.90 -14.65 -1.60
C THR A 608 15.80 -14.30 -0.61
N ALA A 609 14.53 -14.44 -0.99
CA ALA A 609 13.40 -14.21 -0.10
C ALA A 609 13.38 -15.21 1.08
N LEU A 610 13.67 -16.49 0.83
CA LEU A 610 13.79 -17.50 1.89
C LEU A 610 14.94 -17.18 2.85
N ALA A 611 16.07 -16.66 2.34
CA ALA A 611 17.21 -16.27 3.16
C ALA A 611 16.87 -15.07 4.06
N ALA A 612 16.21 -14.05 3.50
CA ALA A 612 15.72 -12.91 4.28
C ALA A 612 14.72 -13.34 5.36
N GLY A 613 13.82 -14.28 5.03
CA GLY A 613 12.91 -14.90 6.00
C GLY A 613 13.64 -15.64 7.13
N LEU A 614 14.63 -16.47 6.80
CA LEU A 614 15.44 -17.19 7.79
C LEU A 614 16.22 -16.23 8.69
N ALA A 615 16.86 -15.21 8.12
CA ALA A 615 17.55 -14.18 8.89
C ALA A 615 16.61 -13.45 9.86
N GLY A 616 15.37 -13.18 9.43
CA GLY A 616 14.36 -12.60 10.30
C GLY A 616 13.97 -13.52 11.45
N VAL A 617 13.85 -14.83 11.20
CA VAL A 617 13.65 -15.82 12.28
C VAL A 617 14.79 -15.80 13.29
N LEU A 618 16.04 -15.74 12.83
CA LEU A 618 17.21 -15.72 13.73
C LEU A 618 17.21 -14.47 14.62
N ILE A 619 16.97 -13.28 14.06
CA ILE A 619 16.86 -12.03 14.81
C ILE A 619 15.71 -12.11 15.82
N TYR A 620 14.55 -12.64 15.42
CA TYR A 620 13.41 -12.77 16.32
C TYR A 620 13.70 -13.71 17.49
N CYS A 621 14.35 -14.85 17.25
CA CYS A 621 14.79 -15.77 18.30
C CYS A 621 15.76 -15.10 19.29
N GLU A 622 16.71 -14.29 18.81
CA GLU A 622 17.62 -13.54 19.67
C GLU A 622 16.86 -12.56 20.58
N ARG A 623 15.91 -11.80 20.02
CA ARG A 623 15.05 -10.88 20.78
C ARG A 623 14.20 -11.59 21.82
N LEU A 624 13.65 -12.76 21.49
CA LEU A 624 12.89 -13.59 22.42
C LEU A 624 13.74 -14.00 23.64
N LEU A 625 14.94 -14.55 23.42
CA LEU A 625 15.82 -14.96 24.52
C LEU A 625 16.26 -13.78 25.39
N ASN A 626 16.57 -12.64 24.78
CA ASN A 626 17.01 -11.45 25.51
C ASN A 626 15.89 -10.88 26.41
N SER A 627 14.64 -10.91 25.95
CA SER A 627 13.48 -10.47 26.74
C SER A 627 13.29 -11.31 28.01
N GLU A 628 13.53 -12.62 27.93
CA GLU A 628 13.40 -13.54 29.06
C GLU A 628 14.60 -13.57 30.02
N ALA A 629 15.76 -13.07 29.59
CA ALA A 629 16.97 -12.93 30.44
C ALA A 629 16.90 -11.71 31.37
N LEU A 630 16.15 -10.67 31.00
CA LEU A 630 16.00 -9.41 31.75
C LEU A 630 15.07 -9.52 32.99
N ASP A 631 14.49 -10.70 33.26
CA ASP A 631 13.75 -10.98 34.50
C ASP A 631 14.68 -11.40 35.67
N SER A 632 15.96 -11.68 35.38
CA SER A 632 17.01 -11.90 36.38
C SER A 632 17.87 -10.64 36.56
N SER A 633 17.41 -9.76 37.47
CA SER A 633 18.18 -8.75 38.20
C SER A 633 19.21 -7.90 37.42
N LEU A 634 18.85 -6.66 37.04
CA LEU A 634 19.64 -5.42 37.21
C LEU A 634 18.85 -4.21 36.63
N PRO A 635 18.98 -2.98 37.18
CA PRO A 635 18.30 -1.80 36.67
C PRO A 635 18.86 -1.37 35.31
N MET A 636 17.98 -0.93 34.40
CA MET A 636 18.36 -0.32 33.12
C MET A 636 19.35 0.83 33.34
N LYS A 637 20.54 0.73 32.75
CA LYS A 637 21.39 1.89 32.46
C LYS A 637 21.11 2.34 31.03
N ASP A 638 20.68 3.60 30.94
CA ASP A 638 20.73 4.54 29.81
C ASP A 638 20.22 4.07 28.45
N GLY A 639 19.21 4.79 27.92
CA GLY A 639 18.43 4.50 26.71
C GLY A 639 19.17 4.55 25.37
N LYS A 640 20.31 3.86 25.25
CA LYS A 640 20.82 3.39 23.95
C LYS A 640 20.15 2.05 23.67
N GLY A 641 19.29 2.01 22.66
CA GLY A 641 18.51 0.83 22.29
C GLY A 641 19.36 -0.43 22.20
N GLN A 642 18.85 -1.52 22.75
CA GLN A 642 19.46 -2.85 22.68
C GLN A 642 19.66 -3.21 21.20
N THR A 643 20.91 -3.29 20.74
CA THR A 643 21.24 -3.65 19.36
C THR A 643 21.23 -5.17 19.23
N ASP A 644 20.47 -5.73 18.28
CA ASP A 644 20.48 -7.17 17.99
C ASP A 644 21.90 -7.57 17.54
N GLY A 645 22.54 -8.53 18.22
CA GLY A 645 23.91 -8.95 17.95
C GLY A 645 24.07 -9.56 16.56
N LEU A 646 23.03 -10.23 16.03
CA LEU A 646 23.00 -10.77 14.67
C LEU A 646 23.07 -9.70 13.56
N ARG A 647 22.72 -8.45 13.88
CA ARG A 647 22.79 -7.31 12.95
C ARG A 647 24.18 -6.68 12.92
N ALA A 648 25.07 -7.05 13.83
CA ALA A 648 26.46 -6.62 13.77
C ALA A 648 27.13 -7.16 12.49
N ALA A 649 28.04 -6.37 11.93
CA ALA A 649 28.70 -6.68 10.66
C ALA A 649 29.29 -8.11 10.66
N GLY A 650 28.93 -8.90 9.65
CA GLY A 650 29.40 -10.27 9.47
C GLY A 650 28.68 -11.35 10.29
N LYS A 651 27.99 -11.00 11.39
CA LYS A 651 27.39 -12.02 12.30
C LYS A 651 26.29 -12.85 11.68
N MET A 652 25.43 -12.25 10.84
CA MET A 652 24.46 -13.03 10.07
C MET A 652 25.13 -14.01 9.09
N LYS A 653 26.26 -13.61 8.48
CA LYS A 653 27.00 -14.45 7.55
C LYS A 653 27.63 -15.65 8.26
N GLU A 654 28.27 -15.40 9.42
CA GLU A 654 28.80 -16.47 10.30
C GLU A 654 27.71 -17.48 10.70
N ALA A 655 26.49 -17.02 11.03
CA ALA A 655 25.39 -17.89 11.39
C ALA A 655 24.96 -18.79 10.21
N PHE A 656 24.85 -18.24 9.00
CA PHE A 656 24.53 -19.02 7.80
C PHE A 656 25.64 -20.01 7.43
N GLU A 657 26.92 -19.64 7.59
CA GLU A 657 28.07 -20.54 7.43
C GLU A 657 27.98 -21.72 8.40
N HIS A 658 27.64 -21.46 9.66
CA HIS A 658 27.45 -22.49 10.67
C HIS A 658 26.36 -23.47 10.27
N MET A 659 25.19 -22.94 9.90
CA MET A 659 24.03 -23.72 9.46
C MET A 659 24.29 -24.53 8.18
N SER A 660 25.34 -24.20 7.43
CA SER A 660 25.69 -24.85 6.17
C SER A 660 26.80 -25.90 6.29
N LYS A 661 27.44 -26.04 7.45
CA LYS A 661 28.53 -27.01 7.68
C LYS A 661 28.08 -28.44 7.36
N GLY A 662 28.91 -29.17 6.62
CA GLY A 662 28.67 -30.57 6.26
C GLY A 662 27.80 -30.80 5.02
N THR A 663 27.31 -29.74 4.38
CA THR A 663 26.64 -29.84 3.07
C THR A 663 27.65 -29.91 1.91
N GLU A 664 27.23 -30.41 0.75
CA GLU A 664 28.09 -30.70 -0.43
C GLU A 664 28.99 -29.52 -0.84
N LEU A 665 28.51 -28.27 -0.67
CA LEU A 665 29.29 -27.05 -0.95
C LEU A 665 29.57 -26.21 0.32
N SER A 666 29.15 -26.67 1.50
CA SER A 666 29.15 -25.89 2.74
C SER A 666 28.43 -24.54 2.62
N LYS A 667 27.39 -24.49 1.77
CA LYS A 667 26.65 -23.26 1.43
C LYS A 667 25.14 -23.34 1.63
N PHE A 668 24.60 -24.53 1.93
CA PHE A 668 23.17 -24.72 2.08
C PHE A 668 22.77 -24.75 3.56
N PRO A 669 22.03 -23.76 4.09
CA PRO A 669 21.58 -23.79 5.48
C PRO A 669 20.61 -24.95 5.73
N GLN A 670 21.11 -26.01 6.36
CA GLN A 670 20.38 -27.24 6.59
C GLN A 670 19.48 -27.12 7.84
N VAL A 671 18.36 -26.41 7.69
CA VAL A 671 17.49 -25.99 8.81
C VAL A 671 16.99 -27.13 9.70
N TRP A 672 16.79 -28.33 9.17
CA TRP A 672 16.25 -29.47 9.92
C TRP A 672 17.21 -30.08 10.94
N ASP A 673 18.49 -29.73 10.91
CA ASP A 673 19.45 -30.16 11.97
C ASP A 673 19.36 -29.26 13.21
N TYR A 674 18.79 -28.06 13.05
CA TYR A 674 18.73 -27.02 14.07
C TYR A 674 17.34 -26.92 14.68
N VAL A 675 16.27 -27.01 13.87
CA VAL A 675 14.88 -26.97 14.34
C VAL A 675 14.56 -28.22 15.18
N PRO A 676 13.99 -28.09 16.39
CA PRO A 676 13.65 -29.23 17.24
C PRO A 676 12.72 -30.24 16.54
N THR A 677 13.05 -31.53 16.61
CA THR A 677 12.34 -32.62 15.90
C THR A 677 10.98 -33.02 16.49
N HIS A 678 10.63 -32.53 17.70
CA HIS A 678 9.41 -32.87 18.43
C HIS A 678 8.47 -31.66 18.59
N LEU A 679 8.04 -31.09 17.47
CA LEU A 679 7.02 -30.02 17.43
C LEU A 679 5.60 -30.53 17.14
N ASP A 680 5.39 -31.83 16.91
CA ASP A 680 4.10 -32.41 16.48
C ASP A 680 3.24 -32.99 17.65
N ASP A 681 2.06 -32.36 17.82
CA ASP A 681 0.69 -32.93 17.84
C ASP A 681 -0.02 -33.55 19.07
N ALA A 682 0.56 -33.67 20.26
CA ALA A 682 -0.18 -34.21 21.43
C ALA A 682 -0.56 -33.20 22.53
N ASP A 683 0.27 -32.18 22.76
CA ASP A 683 0.06 -31.25 23.89
C ASP A 683 -0.74 -29.99 23.52
N PHE A 684 -0.84 -29.66 22.22
CA PHE A 684 -1.43 -28.39 21.77
C PHE A 684 -2.97 -28.39 21.75
N ARG A 685 -3.63 -29.56 21.72
CA ARG A 685 -5.10 -29.66 21.65
C ARG A 685 -5.84 -29.27 22.93
N ARG A 686 -5.14 -29.12 24.06
CA ARG A 686 -5.78 -28.78 25.35
C ARG A 686 -6.01 -27.28 25.57
N GLY A 687 -5.53 -26.41 24.68
CA GLY A 687 -5.50 -24.96 24.91
C GLY A 687 -6.51 -24.11 24.13
N ASN A 688 -7.45 -24.69 23.35
CA ASN A 688 -8.36 -23.90 22.51
C ASN A 688 -9.81 -23.92 23.04
N PRO A 689 -10.33 -22.85 23.67
CA PRO A 689 -11.71 -22.82 24.18
C PRO A 689 -12.79 -22.64 23.09
N SER A 690 -12.44 -22.54 21.80
CA SER A 690 -13.40 -22.24 20.73
C SER A 690 -13.82 -23.42 19.87
N ALA A 691 -13.41 -24.66 20.18
CA ALA A 691 -13.94 -25.84 19.52
C ALA A 691 -15.15 -26.37 20.31
N ARG A 692 -16.36 -25.96 19.92
CA ARG A 692 -17.57 -26.68 20.35
C ARG A 692 -17.58 -28.04 19.66
N GLU A 693 -17.27 -29.09 20.40
CA GLU A 693 -17.60 -30.47 19.99
C GLU A 693 -19.12 -30.61 19.92
N VAL A 694 -19.63 -30.84 18.71
CA VAL A 694 -21.00 -31.30 18.49
C VAL A 694 -20.99 -32.82 18.73
N GLN A 695 -21.68 -33.29 19.76
CA GLN A 695 -21.90 -34.72 19.93
C GLN A 695 -22.85 -35.26 18.85
N PRO A 696 -22.78 -36.56 18.50
CA PRO A 696 -23.44 -37.13 17.33
C PRO A 696 -24.98 -37.16 17.38
N ASP A 697 -25.62 -36.63 18.42
CA ASP A 697 -27.07 -36.69 18.61
C ASP A 697 -27.80 -35.32 18.64
N GLY A 698 -27.09 -34.21 18.44
CA GLY A 698 -27.70 -32.91 18.20
C GLY A 698 -28.38 -32.25 19.41
N SER A 699 -28.08 -32.63 20.64
CA SER A 699 -28.61 -31.98 21.84
C SER A 699 -27.67 -30.89 22.43
N ILE A 700 -28.23 -29.73 22.82
CA ILE A 700 -27.51 -28.61 23.45
C ILE A 700 -27.65 -28.71 24.98
N ALA A 701 -26.56 -28.86 25.71
CA ALA A 701 -26.54 -28.83 27.17
C ALA A 701 -26.43 -27.39 27.72
N ASN A 702 -27.31 -27.02 28.65
CA ASN A 702 -27.28 -25.76 29.39
C ASN A 702 -26.19 -25.76 30.49
N PRO A 703 -25.44 -24.66 30.71
CA PRO A 703 -24.49 -24.57 31.80
C PRO A 703 -25.19 -24.17 33.11
N THR A 704 -25.07 -25.00 34.14
CA THR A 704 -25.38 -24.61 35.52
C THR A 704 -24.11 -24.27 36.29
N SER A 705 -24.19 -23.12 36.95
CA SER A 705 -23.37 -22.56 38.02
C SER A 705 -22.60 -23.57 38.89
N SER A 706 -21.30 -23.36 39.04
CA SER A 706 -20.62 -23.51 40.35
C SER A 706 -19.31 -22.74 40.41
N SER A 707 -19.32 -21.68 41.22
CA SER A 707 -18.18 -20.94 41.72
C SER A 707 -17.26 -21.84 42.56
N ARG A 708 -15.97 -21.90 42.23
CA ARG A 708 -14.92 -22.24 43.20
C ARG A 708 -13.77 -21.26 43.09
N ILE A 709 -13.70 -20.42 44.12
CA ILE A 709 -12.54 -19.63 44.52
C ILE A 709 -11.39 -20.60 44.81
N LEU A 710 -10.28 -20.45 44.10
CA LEU A 710 -8.98 -21.01 44.50
C LEU A 710 -7.93 -19.90 44.38
N ARG A 711 -7.63 -19.29 45.53
CA ARG A 711 -6.44 -18.48 45.73
C ARG A 711 -5.21 -19.36 45.49
N TRP A 712 -4.38 -19.00 44.52
CA TRP A 712 -2.97 -19.41 44.48
C TRP A 712 -2.11 -18.15 44.32
N ASN A 713 -1.19 -17.98 45.27
CA ASN A 713 -0.25 -16.88 45.35
C ASN A 713 1.17 -17.49 45.31
N LYS A 714 2.12 -16.76 44.67
CA LYS A 714 3.56 -17.00 44.47
C LYS A 714 4.01 -17.70 43.17
N LYS A 715 4.55 -16.86 42.25
CA LYS A 715 5.63 -17.10 41.28
C LYS A 715 5.86 -18.57 40.86
N ALA A 716 5.04 -19.04 39.93
CA ALA A 716 5.42 -20.12 39.02
C ALA A 716 5.35 -19.54 37.60
N TYR A 717 6.47 -19.57 36.87
CA TYR A 717 6.40 -19.41 35.42
C TYR A 717 5.50 -20.52 34.89
N PRO A 718 4.56 -20.25 33.97
CA PRO A 718 3.79 -21.32 33.34
C PRO A 718 4.76 -22.35 32.77
N ALA A 719 4.56 -23.64 33.06
CA ALA A 719 5.46 -24.71 32.60
C ALA A 719 5.66 -24.69 31.07
N GLU A 720 4.68 -24.15 30.34
CA GLU A 720 4.71 -23.91 28.88
C GLU A 720 5.77 -22.88 28.44
N THR A 721 6.03 -21.85 29.25
CA THR A 721 7.04 -20.82 28.96
C THR A 721 8.46 -21.38 29.12
N LEU A 722 8.71 -22.22 30.13
CA LEU A 722 10.03 -22.82 30.36
C LEU A 722 10.43 -23.83 29.28
N ALA A 723 9.48 -24.65 28.81
CA ALA A 723 9.71 -25.62 27.73
C ALA A 723 10.00 -24.93 26.39
N THR A 724 9.29 -23.83 26.10
CA THR A 724 9.52 -22.99 24.91
C THR A 724 10.92 -22.37 24.94
N ARG A 725 11.32 -21.82 26.09
CA ARG A 725 12.67 -21.28 26.31
C ARG A 725 13.77 -22.30 26.10
N MET A 726 13.66 -23.50 26.68
CA MET A 726 14.69 -24.54 26.51
C MET A 726 14.88 -24.95 25.05
N LYS A 727 13.79 -25.04 24.28
CA LYS A 727 13.83 -25.35 22.85
C LYS A 727 14.46 -24.22 22.03
N LEU A 728 14.18 -22.95 22.37
CA LEU A 728 14.80 -21.77 21.73
C LEU A 728 16.29 -21.64 22.07
N GLU A 729 16.65 -21.87 23.34
CA GLU A 729 18.04 -21.90 23.78
C GLU A 729 18.81 -23.04 23.10
N GLU A 730 18.22 -24.23 22.93
CA GLU A 730 18.83 -25.33 22.18
C GLU A 730 19.02 -24.96 20.71
N PHE A 731 18.00 -24.38 20.06
CA PHE A 731 18.07 -23.91 18.68
C PHE A 731 19.20 -22.90 18.47
N LEU A 732 19.26 -21.83 19.29
CA LEU A 732 20.32 -20.83 19.16
C LEU A 732 21.68 -21.36 19.63
N LYS A 733 21.77 -22.16 20.70
CA LYS A 733 23.06 -22.76 21.12
C LYS A 733 23.66 -23.64 20.03
N LYS A 734 22.86 -24.35 19.23
CA LYS A 734 23.36 -25.14 18.08
C LYS A 734 23.86 -24.26 16.94
N ILE A 735 23.36 -23.04 16.81
CA ILE A 735 23.80 -22.08 15.79
C ILE A 735 25.08 -21.34 16.23
N TRP A 736 25.31 -21.18 17.54
CA TRP A 736 26.39 -20.36 18.11
C TRP A 736 27.55 -21.11 18.77
N LYS A 737 27.43 -22.42 19.04
CA LYS A 737 28.56 -23.30 19.42
C LYS A 737 29.14 -23.94 18.17
#